data_AF-A0A3R7U410-F1
#
_entry.id   AF-A0A3R7U410-F1
#
_cell.length_a   1.000
_cell.length_b   1.000
_cell.length_c   1.000
_cell.angle_alpha   90.00
_cell.angle_beta   90.00
_cell.angle_gamma   90.00
#
_symmetry.space_group_name_H-M   'P 1'
#
loop_
_entity.id
_entity.type
_entity.pdbx_description
1 polymer ?
#
loop_
_entity_poly.entity_id
_entity_poly.type
_entity_poly.pdbx_seq_one_letter_code
_entity_poly.pdbx_strand_id
1 'polypeptide(L)'
;MRQLKAISFSVFVLVATLIWQGSAIAAVTNRTPDGIAAEKIGSVSPYLKILESKTSKENLVRVAGDNGRYGKSGGRSGGGGVAIGVGIAVGIASISAIQRQKEAERRKKARDRRRARAKKAREKRRQQAARKKKREEQRRKAAAKRKREQAKNRRLARERARKARERKARLEEQRRQREEQNRVADRYPNDKETGPEHKGEDRKPGVQIGITVPVVPLPGVDTREPVIPPEDANPQSPPRKFGQNPPARQQPPLRSPPPAPAVAAANDLYWPREVVVEIDRFQPSSADEAIAQDYSISRLSSDTNALIGSRFVHYRIPDSRTADRVIAALLNDNRVLFAQRNNRYVVNQQGYTKTAASSGLQYALAKIRLASAHAVAQGQGVRVAVIDSGIDREHTDLKQGITAHYDAAPKKGVAIDAHGTAIAGIIRANGLAKGVAPQADILSVRAFYKEASQKSAHSSTIILLRAMDWVAAKRANVVNMSFAGAKDPSLGRAIDKLLERKVHLVGAGGNNGPDAPEAFPAAYDGVIAVTATDTDDKLYTKANRGKYIELAAPGVDVFVVAPKGTHSFSTGTSMAAAHVSGLIALIVQQRRNIDQQAVRSILTSTAIDLGKPGYDAEYGAGRVDAQALIQAGTKTLAGK
;
A
#
# COMPACT_ATOMS: atom_id res chain seq x y z
N MET A 1 40.48 11.37 12.49
CA MET A 1 40.33 10.63 13.78
C MET A 1 41.20 9.38 13.94
N ARG A 2 41.58 8.61 12.89
CA ARG A 2 42.54 7.49 13.08
C ARG A 2 44.00 7.97 13.28
N GLN A 3 44.47 8.98 12.54
CA GLN A 3 45.84 9.51 12.65
C GLN A 3 46.25 9.96 14.06
N LEU A 4 45.40 10.72 14.77
CA LEU A 4 45.72 11.18 16.14
C LEU A 4 46.00 10.05 17.15
N LYS A 5 45.51 8.82 16.90
CA LYS A 5 45.76 7.68 17.80
C LYS A 5 47.10 7.00 17.57
N ALA A 6 47.71 7.16 16.39
CA ALA A 6 49.06 6.66 16.15
C ALA A 6 50.10 7.52 16.91
N ILE A 7 49.99 8.84 16.78
CA ILE A 7 50.95 9.80 17.36
C ILE A 7 51.03 9.67 18.89
N SER A 8 49.90 9.60 19.60
CA SER A 8 49.92 9.40 21.07
C SER A 8 50.48 8.05 21.50
N PHE A 9 50.43 7.01 20.66
CA PHE A 9 51.02 5.70 20.99
C PHE A 9 52.54 5.74 20.78
N SER A 10 53.02 6.31 19.66
CA SER A 10 54.45 6.45 19.38
C SER A 10 55.17 7.28 20.45
N VAL A 11 54.60 8.40 20.90
CA VAL A 11 55.18 9.22 21.98
C VAL A 11 55.24 8.46 23.30
N PHE A 12 54.20 7.68 23.64
CA PHE A 12 54.18 6.90 24.88
C PHE A 12 55.22 5.77 24.88
N VAL A 13 55.43 5.12 23.73
CA VAL A 13 56.51 4.14 23.54
C VAL A 13 57.88 4.81 23.66
N LEU A 14 58.10 5.95 22.99
CA LEU A 14 59.40 6.64 23.03
C LEU A 14 59.81 7.03 24.46
N VAL A 15 58.87 7.58 25.24
CA VAL A 15 59.10 7.94 26.66
C VAL A 15 59.34 6.70 27.52
N ALA A 16 58.61 5.60 27.30
CA ALA A 16 58.84 4.35 28.02
C ALA A 16 60.22 3.73 27.72
N THR A 17 60.66 3.76 26.45
CA THR A 17 61.99 3.27 26.05
C THR A 17 63.12 4.13 26.62
N LEU A 18 62.98 5.46 26.64
CA LEU A 18 63.95 6.36 27.26
C LEU A 18 64.07 6.17 28.77
N ILE A 19 62.95 5.96 29.48
CA ILE A 19 62.96 5.63 30.92
C ILE A 19 63.63 4.27 31.18
N TRP A 20 63.39 3.28 30.31
CA TRP A 20 64.02 1.96 30.42
C TRP A 20 65.52 1.98 30.13
N GLN A 21 65.97 2.69 29.09
CA GLN A 21 67.40 2.84 28.77
C GLN A 21 68.13 3.70 29.82
N GLY A 22 67.52 4.77 30.32
CA GLY A 22 68.07 5.55 31.43
C GLY A 22 68.23 4.75 32.73
N SER A 23 67.36 3.76 32.97
CA SER A 23 67.49 2.83 34.10
C SER A 23 68.62 1.80 33.93
N ALA A 24 69.13 1.58 32.72
CA ALA A 24 70.12 0.55 32.43
C ALA A 24 71.58 1.03 32.54
N ILE A 25 71.82 2.34 32.39
CA ILE A 25 73.18 2.92 32.38
C ILE A 25 73.67 3.27 33.79
N ALA A 26 72.76 3.58 34.73
CA ALA A 26 73.09 3.91 36.12
C ALA A 26 73.52 2.70 37.00
N ALA A 27 73.67 1.51 36.43
CA ALA A 27 73.90 0.25 37.16
C ALA A 27 75.31 -0.35 37.00
N VAL A 28 76.21 0.27 36.22
CA VAL A 28 77.50 -0.34 35.81
C VAL A 28 78.74 0.48 36.18
N THR A 29 78.67 1.80 36.33
CA THR A 29 79.85 2.64 36.61
C THR A 29 79.68 3.51 37.86
N ASN A 30 80.40 3.16 38.93
CA ASN A 30 80.37 3.82 40.23
C ASN A 30 81.28 5.08 40.24
N ARG A 31 80.74 6.26 39.89
CA ARG A 31 81.36 7.60 40.07
C ARG A 31 80.34 8.74 39.95
N THR A 32 80.60 9.84 40.66
CA THR A 32 79.82 11.10 40.58
C THR A 32 80.32 12.02 39.45
N PRO A 33 79.45 12.88 38.90
CA PRO A 33 79.86 14.04 38.14
C PRO A 33 79.27 15.35 38.70
N ASP A 34 80.11 16.21 39.28
CA ASP A 34 79.81 17.63 39.42
C ASP A 34 80.21 18.37 38.14
N GLY A 35 79.30 19.22 37.63
CA GLY A 35 79.57 20.23 36.61
C GLY A 35 79.63 19.77 35.15
N ILE A 36 78.79 20.38 34.31
CA ILE A 36 79.19 21.19 33.13
C ILE A 36 77.95 21.90 32.53
N ALA A 37 78.16 23.01 31.83
CA ALA A 37 77.13 23.83 31.18
C ALA A 37 76.31 23.03 30.13
N ALA A 38 75.03 23.29 29.84
CA ALA A 38 74.29 24.55 29.71
C ALA A 38 74.60 25.37 28.43
N GLU A 39 74.06 24.94 27.29
CA GLU A 39 73.69 25.89 26.22
C GLU A 39 72.44 25.50 25.41
N LYS A 40 72.04 26.40 24.51
CA LYS A 40 70.72 26.55 23.88
C LYS A 40 70.30 25.36 23.00
N ILE A 41 69.05 24.90 23.19
CA ILE A 41 68.11 24.75 22.05
C ILE A 41 66.83 25.50 22.41
N GLY A 42 66.55 26.58 21.67
CA GLY A 42 65.36 27.40 21.83
C GLY A 42 64.20 26.98 20.91
N SER A 43 63.04 27.59 21.13
CA SER A 43 61.79 27.46 20.33
C SER A 43 61.23 26.04 20.15
N VAL A 44 60.20 25.68 20.94
CA VAL A 44 58.79 25.66 20.46
C VAL A 44 57.85 25.99 21.63
N SER A 45 56.88 26.87 21.40
CA SER A 45 55.70 27.14 22.23
C SER A 45 54.46 27.01 21.32
N PRO A 46 53.21 26.71 21.77
CA PRO A 46 52.70 26.79 23.15
C PRO A 46 51.73 25.64 23.57
N TYR A 47 52.14 24.74 24.46
CA TYR A 47 51.23 23.71 25.02
C TYR A 47 51.15 23.59 26.54
N LEU A 48 51.97 24.33 27.30
CA LEU A 48 52.05 24.21 28.77
C LEU A 48 51.01 25.03 29.56
N LYS A 49 50.25 25.95 28.94
CA LYS A 49 49.31 26.86 29.63
C LYS A 49 47.86 26.35 29.78
N ILE A 50 47.59 25.06 29.55
CA ILE A 50 46.23 24.49 29.57
C ILE A 50 45.95 23.57 30.79
N LEU A 51 46.95 23.22 31.59
CA LEU A 51 46.78 22.29 32.73
C LEU A 51 46.62 22.96 34.12
N GLU A 52 46.96 24.23 34.29
CA GLU A 52 46.85 24.92 35.60
C GLU A 52 45.44 25.47 35.91
N SER A 53 44.50 25.45 34.96
CA SER A 53 43.20 26.15 35.08
C SER A 53 42.05 25.30 35.63
N LYS A 54 42.28 24.04 36.06
CA LYS A 54 41.20 23.11 36.47
C LYS A 54 41.39 22.32 37.77
N THR A 55 42.11 22.88 38.74
CA THR A 55 42.05 22.46 40.15
C THR A 55 41.68 23.63 41.06
N SER A 56 40.47 24.15 40.89
CA SER A 56 39.92 25.16 41.79
C SER A 56 39.61 24.57 43.16
N LYS A 57 39.86 25.40 44.18
CA LYS A 57 39.69 25.16 45.61
C LYS A 57 38.27 24.70 45.98
N GLU A 58 38.09 23.41 46.26
CA GLU A 58 36.95 22.92 47.05
C GLU A 58 37.20 21.48 47.58
N ASN A 59 37.84 21.38 48.75
CA ASN A 59 37.86 20.24 49.70
C ASN A 59 39.04 20.37 50.71
N LEU A 60 39.08 21.46 51.49
CA LEU A 60 40.18 21.70 52.46
C LEU A 60 39.73 22.22 53.83
N VAL A 61 38.47 21.99 54.22
CA VAL A 61 37.97 22.19 55.60
C VAL A 61 36.96 21.09 55.95
N ARG A 62 37.42 19.96 56.53
CA ARG A 62 36.60 19.05 57.40
C ARG A 62 37.31 17.85 58.07
N VAL A 63 38.56 17.96 58.51
CA VAL A 63 39.09 17.15 59.64
C VAL A 63 40.03 18.01 60.48
N ALA A 64 39.44 18.79 61.39
CA ALA A 64 40.16 19.52 62.43
C ALA A 64 39.19 19.70 63.61
N GLY A 65 39.43 18.97 64.69
CA GLY A 65 38.50 18.89 65.82
C GLY A 65 38.31 17.47 66.34
N ASP A 66 39.37 16.90 66.92
CA ASP A 66 39.27 16.43 68.31
C ASP A 66 40.67 16.15 68.91
N ASN A 67 40.87 16.57 70.17
CA ASN A 67 42.00 16.26 71.07
C ASN A 67 43.45 16.58 70.61
N GLY A 68 44.38 17.00 71.49
CA GLY A 68 44.21 17.40 72.88
C GLY A 68 45.52 17.41 73.71
N ARG A 69 45.92 18.60 74.19
CA ARG A 69 46.94 18.88 75.23
C ARG A 69 48.44 18.59 74.94
N TYR A 70 49.25 19.21 75.82
CA TYR A 70 50.68 19.07 76.11
C TYR A 70 51.75 19.45 75.08
N GLY A 71 52.44 20.55 75.41
CA GLY A 71 53.87 20.44 75.76
C GLY A 71 54.90 20.85 74.71
N LYS A 72 55.21 22.15 74.61
CA LYS A 72 56.51 22.59 74.09
C LYS A 72 57.52 22.68 75.24
N SER A 73 58.70 22.10 75.05
CA SER A 73 59.91 22.44 75.81
C SER A 73 61.16 22.26 74.94
N GLY A 74 62.13 23.17 75.09
CA GLY A 74 63.54 22.96 74.79
C GLY A 74 64.04 22.87 73.33
N GLY A 75 65.30 23.28 73.15
CA GLY A 75 66.29 22.47 72.43
C GLY A 75 66.35 22.56 70.91
N ARG A 76 67.15 23.50 70.38
CA ARG A 76 67.53 23.60 68.96
C ARG A 76 68.92 22.98 68.72
N SER A 77 69.01 21.79 68.10
CA SER A 77 70.20 21.36 67.31
C SER A 77 70.00 20.01 66.58
N GLY A 78 70.77 19.81 65.50
CA GLY A 78 71.22 18.53 64.91
C GLY A 78 70.24 17.35 64.73
N GLY A 79 69.98 16.92 63.48
CA GLY A 79 69.29 15.64 63.25
C GLY A 79 68.74 15.39 61.84
N GLY A 80 69.61 15.29 60.81
CA GLY A 80 69.20 14.71 59.53
C GLY A 80 69.09 13.18 59.63
N GLY A 81 68.05 12.56 59.08
CA GLY A 81 67.99 11.09 58.96
C GLY A 81 66.61 10.42 58.82
N VAL A 82 65.50 11.05 59.27
CA VAL A 82 64.20 10.33 59.43
C VAL A 82 63.17 10.63 58.32
N ALA A 83 63.33 11.71 57.55
CA ALA A 83 62.28 12.22 56.65
C ALA A 83 61.93 11.32 55.44
N ILE A 84 62.78 10.37 55.06
CA ILE A 84 62.62 9.60 53.80
C ILE A 84 61.75 8.33 54.00
N GLY A 85 61.78 7.71 55.19
CA GLY A 85 61.08 6.44 55.43
C GLY A 85 59.55 6.54 55.42
N VAL A 86 58.99 7.66 55.90
CA VAL A 86 57.53 7.83 56.08
C VAL A 86 56.80 7.99 54.74
N GLY A 87 57.39 8.68 53.76
CA GLY A 87 56.72 8.97 52.48
C GLY A 87 56.39 7.72 51.65
N ILE A 88 57.27 6.71 51.67
CA ILE A 88 57.11 5.48 50.89
C ILE A 88 55.96 4.62 51.43
N ALA A 89 55.85 4.49 52.77
CA ALA A 89 54.81 3.69 53.41
C ALA A 89 53.40 4.26 53.14
N VAL A 90 53.25 5.58 53.24
CA VAL A 90 51.98 6.27 52.95
C VAL A 90 51.58 6.09 51.47
N GLY A 91 52.53 6.20 50.54
CA GLY A 91 52.27 5.99 49.11
C GLY A 91 51.72 4.59 48.78
N ILE A 92 52.34 3.54 49.30
CA ILE A 92 51.95 2.14 49.05
C ILE A 92 50.56 1.85 49.66
N ALA A 93 50.28 2.36 50.86
CA ALA A 93 48.97 2.24 51.49
C ALA A 93 47.86 2.94 50.67
N SER A 94 48.11 4.15 50.19
CA SER A 94 47.18 4.92 49.35
C SER A 94 46.87 4.22 48.02
N ILE A 95 47.88 3.69 47.32
CA ILE A 95 47.69 2.93 46.06
C ILE A 95 46.82 1.68 46.34
N SER A 96 47.11 0.96 47.42
CA SER A 96 46.37 -0.24 47.83
C SER A 96 44.92 0.04 48.24
N ALA A 97 44.61 1.23 48.76
CA ALA A 97 43.24 1.67 49.01
C ALA A 97 42.50 1.99 47.70
N ILE A 98 43.13 2.76 46.80
CA ILE A 98 42.57 3.15 45.49
C ILE A 98 42.29 1.93 44.61
N GLN A 99 43.16 0.92 44.63
CA GLN A 99 42.93 -0.35 43.92
C GLN A 99 41.72 -1.10 44.49
N ARG A 100 41.62 -1.27 45.81
CA ARG A 100 40.47 -1.93 46.46
C ARG A 100 39.14 -1.20 46.19
N GLN A 101 39.14 0.13 46.15
CA GLN A 101 37.96 0.93 45.79
C GLN A 101 37.55 0.73 44.30
N LYS A 102 38.52 0.75 43.37
CA LYS A 102 38.29 0.46 41.94
C LYS A 102 37.78 -0.97 41.70
N GLU A 103 38.24 -1.94 42.49
CA GLU A 103 37.71 -3.31 42.51
C GLU A 103 36.26 -3.38 43.00
N ALA A 104 35.95 -2.73 44.12
CA ALA A 104 34.58 -2.69 44.66
C ALA A 104 33.59 -2.08 43.64
N GLU A 105 33.98 -1.00 42.96
CA GLU A 105 33.21 -0.44 41.84
C GLU A 105 33.02 -1.43 40.69
N ARG A 106 34.09 -2.11 40.24
CA ARG A 106 34.03 -3.10 39.16
C ARG A 106 33.08 -4.25 39.53
N ARG A 107 33.15 -4.74 40.77
CA ARG A 107 32.26 -5.78 41.33
C ARG A 107 30.80 -5.30 41.40
N LYS A 108 30.54 -4.05 41.81
CA LYS A 108 29.19 -3.42 41.79
C LYS A 108 28.63 -3.31 40.37
N LYS A 109 29.38 -2.66 39.46
CA LYS A 109 29.03 -2.49 38.03
C LYS A 109 28.81 -3.84 37.33
N ALA A 110 29.52 -4.91 37.72
CA ALA A 110 29.29 -6.26 37.23
C ALA A 110 27.99 -6.90 37.77
N ARG A 111 27.69 -6.75 39.07
CA ARG A 111 26.42 -7.23 39.69
C ARG A 111 25.22 -6.54 39.04
N ASP A 112 25.28 -5.24 38.80
CA ASP A 112 24.18 -4.48 38.18
C ASP A 112 23.98 -4.84 36.70
N ARG A 113 25.07 -5.06 35.94
CA ARG A 113 25.00 -5.61 34.57
C ARG A 113 24.36 -7.00 34.54
N ARG A 114 24.64 -7.88 35.51
CA ARG A 114 23.98 -9.20 35.64
C ARG A 114 22.48 -9.05 35.96
N ARG A 115 22.11 -8.17 36.91
CA ARG A 115 20.70 -7.86 37.25
C ARG A 115 19.93 -7.31 36.05
N ALA A 116 20.51 -6.37 35.29
CA ALA A 116 19.90 -5.80 34.08
C ALA A 116 19.69 -6.84 32.96
N ARG A 117 20.68 -7.72 32.72
CA ARG A 117 20.55 -8.86 31.78
C ARG A 117 19.43 -9.82 32.21
N ALA A 118 19.33 -10.14 33.50
CA ALA A 118 18.27 -11.00 34.04
C ALA A 118 16.87 -10.38 33.90
N LYS A 119 16.72 -9.06 34.12
CA LYS A 119 15.45 -8.34 33.91
C LYS A 119 15.02 -8.42 32.44
N LYS A 120 15.91 -8.09 31.49
CA LYS A 120 15.63 -8.18 30.04
C LYS A 120 15.31 -9.62 29.59
N ALA A 121 15.97 -10.63 30.16
CA ALA A 121 15.66 -12.04 29.87
C ALA A 121 14.27 -12.48 30.37
N ARG A 122 13.88 -12.09 31.59
CA ARG A 122 12.52 -12.35 32.13
C ARG A 122 11.45 -11.65 31.28
N GLU A 123 11.72 -10.42 30.84
CA GLU A 123 10.81 -9.67 29.96
C GLU A 123 10.66 -10.31 28.58
N LYS A 124 11.76 -10.68 27.92
CA LYS A 124 11.73 -11.39 26.62
C LYS A 124 10.92 -12.69 26.71
N ARG A 125 11.07 -13.47 27.79
CA ARG A 125 10.25 -14.67 28.05
C ARG A 125 8.75 -14.34 28.20
N ARG A 126 8.39 -13.29 28.96
CA ARG A 126 6.98 -12.82 29.07
C ARG A 126 6.40 -12.40 27.71
N GLN A 127 7.15 -11.63 26.92
CA GLN A 127 6.71 -11.21 25.58
C GLN A 127 6.55 -12.42 24.62
N GLN A 128 7.44 -13.41 24.67
CA GLN A 128 7.32 -14.65 23.89
C GLN A 128 6.10 -15.47 24.29
N ALA A 129 5.81 -15.62 25.59
CA ALA A 129 4.62 -16.31 26.08
C ALA A 129 3.31 -15.63 25.64
N ALA A 130 3.25 -14.29 25.73
CA ALA A 130 2.11 -13.52 25.24
C ALA A 130 1.90 -13.67 23.72
N ARG A 131 2.99 -13.64 22.93
CA ARG A 131 2.95 -13.91 21.48
C ARG A 131 2.47 -15.33 21.16
N LYS A 132 2.86 -16.35 21.95
CA LYS A 132 2.37 -17.73 21.80
C LYS A 132 0.86 -17.82 22.05
N LYS A 133 0.36 -17.27 23.17
CA LYS A 133 -1.09 -17.25 23.48
C LYS A 133 -1.90 -16.55 22.38
N LYS A 134 -1.48 -15.36 21.93
CA LYS A 134 -2.18 -14.62 20.86
C LYS A 134 -2.23 -15.38 19.53
N ARG A 135 -1.14 -16.06 19.15
CA ARG A 135 -1.11 -16.92 17.94
C ARG A 135 -2.04 -18.12 18.06
N GLU A 136 -2.16 -18.73 19.23
CA GLU A 136 -3.08 -19.86 19.45
C GLU A 136 -4.55 -19.41 19.39
N GLU A 137 -4.89 -18.29 20.02
CA GLU A 137 -6.22 -17.68 19.95
C GLU A 137 -6.62 -17.33 18.50
N GLN A 138 -5.69 -16.75 17.73
CA GLN A 138 -5.88 -16.48 16.30
C GLN A 138 -6.10 -17.76 15.50
N ARG A 139 -5.35 -18.85 15.77
CA ARG A 139 -5.58 -20.17 15.14
C ARG A 139 -6.97 -20.73 15.47
N ARG A 140 -7.41 -20.65 16.73
CA ARG A 140 -8.77 -21.08 17.14
C ARG A 140 -9.85 -20.28 16.40
N LYS A 141 -9.72 -18.95 16.33
CA LYS A 141 -10.65 -18.06 15.61
C LYS A 141 -10.68 -18.33 14.10
N ALA A 142 -9.52 -18.56 13.47
CA ALA A 142 -9.43 -18.91 12.04
C ALA A 142 -10.06 -20.28 11.73
N ALA A 143 -9.83 -21.29 12.57
CA ALA A 143 -10.47 -22.60 12.44
C ALA A 143 -12.00 -22.52 12.57
N ALA A 144 -12.50 -21.71 13.50
CA ALA A 144 -13.94 -21.46 13.66
C ALA A 144 -14.55 -20.75 12.42
N LYS A 145 -13.85 -19.76 11.83
CA LYS A 145 -14.27 -19.14 10.55
C LYS A 145 -14.36 -20.20 9.44
N ARG A 146 -13.30 -20.98 9.23
CA ARG A 146 -13.25 -22.03 8.19
C ARG A 146 -14.39 -23.05 8.33
N LYS A 147 -14.71 -23.51 9.55
CA LYS A 147 -15.87 -24.41 9.77
C LYS A 147 -17.22 -23.77 9.40
N ARG A 148 -17.46 -22.51 9.77
CA ARG A 148 -18.68 -21.76 9.39
C ARG A 148 -18.79 -21.56 7.87
N GLU A 149 -17.68 -21.27 7.23
CA GLU A 149 -17.57 -21.03 5.79
C GLU A 149 -17.79 -22.32 4.97
N GLN A 150 -17.21 -23.44 5.40
CA GLN A 150 -17.52 -24.77 4.85
C GLN A 150 -19.00 -25.14 5.02
N ALA A 151 -19.62 -24.82 6.17
CA ALA A 151 -21.05 -25.06 6.37
C ALA A 151 -21.93 -24.21 5.44
N LYS A 152 -21.60 -22.92 5.25
CA LYS A 152 -22.28 -22.03 4.28
C LYS A 152 -22.18 -22.58 2.85
N ASN A 153 -20.99 -23.02 2.44
CA ASN A 153 -20.76 -23.56 1.10
C ASN A 153 -21.49 -24.89 0.88
N ARG A 154 -21.54 -25.77 1.89
CA ARG A 154 -22.37 -27.00 1.85
C ARG A 154 -23.87 -26.69 1.73
N ARG A 155 -24.38 -25.64 2.39
CA ARG A 155 -25.78 -25.20 2.23
C ARG A 155 -26.05 -24.67 0.82
N LEU A 156 -25.18 -23.82 0.28
CA LEU A 156 -25.30 -23.27 -1.08
C LEU A 156 -25.22 -24.36 -2.16
N ALA A 157 -24.35 -25.37 -1.98
CA ALA A 157 -24.28 -26.52 -2.89
C ALA A 157 -25.58 -27.33 -2.91
N ARG A 158 -26.19 -27.59 -1.74
CA ARG A 158 -27.51 -28.25 -1.64
C ARG A 158 -28.62 -27.43 -2.32
N GLU A 159 -28.62 -26.11 -2.15
CA GLU A 159 -29.61 -25.23 -2.81
C GLU A 159 -29.45 -25.23 -4.34
N ARG A 160 -28.21 -25.14 -4.85
CA ARG A 160 -27.92 -25.25 -6.28
C ARG A 160 -28.36 -26.61 -6.85
N ALA A 161 -28.10 -27.70 -6.14
CA ALA A 161 -28.56 -29.04 -6.54
C ALA A 161 -30.10 -29.15 -6.57
N ARG A 162 -30.80 -28.49 -5.63
CA ARG A 162 -32.27 -28.44 -5.63
C ARG A 162 -32.81 -27.67 -6.85
N LYS A 163 -32.28 -26.46 -7.11
CA LYS A 163 -32.64 -25.63 -8.28
C LYS A 163 -32.31 -26.30 -9.62
N ALA A 164 -31.24 -27.11 -9.68
CA ALA A 164 -30.92 -27.91 -10.86
C ALA A 164 -31.97 -29.02 -11.11
N ARG A 165 -32.46 -29.69 -10.06
CA ARG A 165 -33.56 -30.67 -10.16
C ARG A 165 -34.88 -30.01 -10.56
N GLU A 166 -35.22 -28.88 -9.93
CA GLU A 166 -36.39 -28.05 -10.28
C GLU A 166 -36.36 -27.64 -11.76
N ARG A 167 -35.20 -27.21 -12.28
CA ARG A 167 -35.02 -26.86 -13.70
C ARG A 167 -35.13 -28.08 -14.62
N LYS A 168 -34.59 -29.25 -14.24
CA LYS A 168 -34.73 -30.46 -15.06
C LYS A 168 -36.20 -30.87 -15.17
N ALA A 169 -36.95 -30.87 -14.06
CA ALA A 169 -38.36 -31.24 -14.05
C ALA A 169 -39.19 -30.35 -14.99
N ARG A 170 -39.02 -29.02 -14.92
CA ARG A 170 -39.71 -28.08 -15.83
C ARG A 170 -39.37 -28.28 -17.32
N LEU A 171 -38.12 -28.63 -17.64
CA LEU A 171 -37.72 -28.91 -19.02
C LEU A 171 -38.34 -30.22 -19.53
N GLU A 172 -38.53 -31.21 -18.65
CA GLU A 172 -39.19 -32.47 -18.99
C GLU A 172 -40.71 -32.28 -19.16
N GLU A 173 -41.34 -31.49 -18.28
CA GLU A 173 -42.74 -31.06 -18.37
C GLU A 173 -43.02 -30.28 -19.68
N GLN A 174 -42.16 -29.32 -20.03
CA GLN A 174 -42.23 -28.61 -21.32
C GLN A 174 -42.02 -29.53 -22.53
N ARG A 175 -41.24 -30.61 -22.38
CA ARG A 175 -41.06 -31.61 -23.45
C ARG A 175 -42.36 -32.39 -23.67
N ARG A 176 -42.99 -32.87 -22.60
CA ARG A 176 -44.29 -33.58 -22.64
C ARG A 176 -45.39 -32.70 -23.24
N GLN A 177 -45.46 -31.42 -22.85
CA GLN A 177 -46.42 -30.47 -23.42
C GLN A 177 -46.23 -30.26 -24.94
N ARG A 178 -44.99 -30.27 -25.43
CA ARG A 178 -44.71 -30.21 -26.89
C ARG A 178 -45.03 -31.51 -27.61
N GLU A 179 -44.72 -32.65 -27.00
CA GLU A 179 -45.07 -33.98 -27.53
C GLU A 179 -46.60 -34.12 -27.66
N GLU A 180 -47.35 -33.62 -26.68
CA GLU A 180 -48.82 -33.61 -26.71
C GLU A 180 -49.39 -32.59 -27.70
N GLN A 181 -48.83 -31.38 -27.81
CA GLN A 181 -49.22 -30.41 -28.86
C GLN A 181 -49.02 -30.97 -30.27
N ASN A 182 -47.90 -31.63 -30.55
CA ASN A 182 -47.66 -32.28 -31.83
C ASN A 182 -48.68 -33.41 -32.08
N ARG A 183 -48.96 -34.24 -31.06
CA ARG A 183 -49.96 -35.34 -31.13
C ARG A 183 -51.41 -34.85 -31.28
N VAL A 184 -51.69 -33.58 -31.04
CA VAL A 184 -52.97 -32.93 -31.36
C VAL A 184 -52.96 -32.39 -32.79
N ALA A 185 -51.85 -31.80 -33.25
CA ALA A 185 -51.69 -31.33 -34.63
C ALA A 185 -51.82 -32.47 -35.66
N ASP A 186 -51.18 -33.63 -35.41
CA ASP A 186 -51.28 -34.81 -36.27
C ASP A 186 -52.71 -35.41 -36.35
N ARG A 187 -53.64 -34.96 -35.50
CA ARG A 187 -55.03 -35.47 -35.45
C ARG A 187 -56.02 -34.65 -36.28
N TYR A 188 -55.62 -33.47 -36.75
CA TYR A 188 -56.42 -32.60 -37.62
C TYR A 188 -55.53 -32.02 -38.74
N PRO A 189 -55.24 -32.79 -39.80
CA PRO A 189 -54.73 -32.20 -41.03
C PRO A 189 -55.79 -31.22 -41.59
N ASN A 190 -55.37 -30.00 -41.97
CA ASN A 190 -56.28 -29.06 -42.62
C ASN A 190 -56.72 -29.61 -43.98
N ASP A 191 -58.03 -29.80 -44.14
CA ASP A 191 -58.63 -30.16 -45.43
C ASP A 191 -58.45 -29.04 -46.47
N LYS A 192 -58.45 -29.45 -47.74
CA LYS A 192 -58.32 -28.55 -48.89
C LYS A 192 -59.71 -28.14 -49.37
N GLU A 193 -60.10 -26.89 -49.15
CA GLU A 193 -61.19 -26.30 -49.94
C GLU A 193 -60.69 -25.80 -51.30
N THR A 194 -61.51 -26.02 -52.32
CA THR A 194 -61.27 -25.60 -53.71
C THR A 194 -61.75 -24.17 -53.94
N GLY A 195 -60.95 -23.35 -54.63
CA GLY A 195 -61.39 -22.01 -55.03
C GLY A 195 -62.33 -22.02 -56.25
N PRO A 196 -62.88 -20.84 -56.59
CA PRO A 196 -63.12 -20.47 -57.99
C PRO A 196 -62.27 -19.26 -58.42
N GLU A 197 -62.37 -18.93 -59.71
CA GLU A 197 -61.52 -17.97 -60.43
C GLU A 197 -61.83 -16.49 -60.13
N HIS A 198 -60.86 -15.59 -60.40
CA HIS A 198 -61.14 -14.26 -60.94
C HIS A 198 -59.96 -13.71 -61.77
N LYS A 199 -60.25 -12.79 -62.70
CA LYS A 199 -59.29 -12.21 -63.68
C LYS A 199 -58.98 -10.73 -63.39
N GLY A 200 -57.83 -10.25 -63.89
CA GLY A 200 -57.41 -8.83 -63.87
C GLY A 200 -56.49 -8.47 -62.68
N GLU A 201 -55.59 -7.48 -62.76
CA GLU A 201 -55.19 -6.63 -63.90
C GLU A 201 -53.76 -6.05 -63.66
N ASP A 202 -53.21 -5.26 -64.60
CA ASP A 202 -51.79 -4.86 -64.69
C ASP A 202 -51.16 -4.11 -63.49
N ARG A 203 -49.85 -4.37 -63.23
CA ARG A 203 -48.73 -3.44 -63.54
C ARG A 203 -47.33 -3.99 -63.16
N LYS A 204 -46.29 -3.54 -63.88
CA LYS A 204 -44.82 -3.76 -63.66
C LYS A 204 -44.13 -2.40 -63.35
N PRO A 205 -42.78 -2.23 -63.21
CA PRO A 205 -41.65 -3.18 -63.09
C PRO A 205 -40.60 -2.88 -61.96
N GLY A 206 -39.57 -3.74 -61.81
CA GLY A 206 -38.23 -3.41 -61.23
C GLY A 206 -37.87 -4.11 -59.89
N VAL A 207 -36.90 -5.05 -59.74
CA VAL A 207 -35.41 -5.02 -59.95
C VAL A 207 -34.66 -4.37 -58.75
N GLN A 208 -33.60 -4.90 -58.10
CA GLN A 208 -32.90 -6.22 -57.94
C GLN A 208 -31.77 -6.01 -56.84
N ILE A 209 -30.84 -6.87 -56.34
CA ILE A 209 -30.33 -8.26 -56.54
C ILE A 209 -29.72 -8.79 -55.20
N GLY A 210 -29.70 -10.11 -54.96
CA GLY A 210 -28.67 -10.82 -54.13
C GLY A 210 -28.88 -10.89 -52.60
N ILE A 211 -28.26 -11.81 -51.83
CA ILE A 211 -27.26 -12.87 -52.16
C ILE A 211 -27.61 -14.18 -51.38
N THR A 212 -27.32 -15.34 -51.99
CA THR A 212 -27.58 -16.69 -51.45
C THR A 212 -26.37 -17.30 -50.72
N VAL A 213 -26.59 -18.10 -49.66
CA VAL A 213 -25.65 -19.14 -49.20
C VAL A 213 -26.44 -20.41 -48.84
N PRO A 214 -26.10 -21.61 -49.38
CA PRO A 214 -26.85 -22.84 -49.12
C PRO A 214 -26.25 -23.69 -47.98
N VAL A 215 -27.06 -24.58 -47.40
CA VAL A 215 -26.62 -25.74 -46.62
C VAL A 215 -27.42 -26.96 -47.10
N VAL A 216 -26.73 -28.07 -47.36
CA VAL A 216 -27.29 -29.34 -47.86
C VAL A 216 -27.31 -30.37 -46.70
N PRO A 217 -28.33 -31.27 -46.59
CA PRO A 217 -28.58 -32.05 -45.37
C PRO A 217 -28.03 -33.50 -45.46
N LEU A 218 -28.70 -34.43 -44.73
CA LEU A 218 -28.67 -35.92 -44.74
C LEU A 218 -28.23 -36.55 -43.38
N PRO A 219 -28.50 -37.84 -43.10
CA PRO A 219 -29.85 -38.28 -42.69
C PRO A 219 -29.88 -39.37 -41.57
N GLY A 220 -31.08 -39.85 -41.22
CA GLY A 220 -31.31 -41.27 -40.90
C GLY A 220 -31.12 -41.73 -39.44
N VAL A 221 -32.21 -42.19 -38.83
CA VAL A 221 -32.22 -43.04 -37.62
C VAL A 221 -33.16 -44.21 -37.90
N ASP A 222 -32.70 -45.44 -37.69
CA ASP A 222 -33.56 -46.65 -37.77
C ASP A 222 -34.21 -46.94 -36.40
N THR A 223 -35.30 -47.71 -36.44
CA THR A 223 -36.24 -47.92 -35.34
C THR A 223 -36.24 -49.37 -34.82
N ARG A 224 -36.52 -49.53 -33.52
CA ARG A 224 -37.09 -50.74 -32.89
C ARG A 224 -37.47 -50.44 -31.43
N GLU A 225 -38.70 -50.78 -31.04
CA GLU A 225 -39.14 -50.83 -29.63
C GLU A 225 -38.71 -52.16 -28.97
N PRO A 226 -38.99 -52.35 -27.66
CA PRO A 226 -40.19 -53.14 -27.35
C PRO A 226 -41.00 -52.73 -26.09
N VAL A 227 -42.32 -52.74 -26.25
CA VAL A 227 -43.39 -53.36 -25.42
C VAL A 227 -43.36 -53.22 -23.87
N ILE A 228 -44.51 -52.85 -23.30
CA ILE A 228 -44.80 -52.76 -21.85
C ILE A 228 -46.01 -53.66 -21.49
N PRO A 229 -45.98 -54.45 -20.39
CA PRO A 229 -47.16 -55.07 -19.78
C PRO A 229 -47.78 -54.20 -18.64
N PRO A 230 -49.06 -54.39 -18.29
CA PRO A 230 -49.88 -53.36 -17.63
C PRO A 230 -49.85 -53.29 -16.08
N GLU A 231 -50.60 -52.31 -15.58
CA GLU A 231 -50.82 -51.85 -14.19
C GLU A 231 -51.88 -52.66 -13.42
N ASP A 232 -51.87 -52.61 -12.08
CA ASP A 232 -52.86 -53.28 -11.21
C ASP A 232 -53.18 -52.45 -9.92
N ALA A 233 -54.16 -52.88 -9.12
CA ALA A 233 -55.12 -51.99 -8.44
C ALA A 233 -54.79 -51.34 -7.06
N ASN A 234 -55.69 -50.39 -6.71
CA ASN A 234 -55.92 -49.57 -5.49
C ASN A 234 -56.36 -50.45 -4.25
N PRO A 235 -56.72 -49.98 -3.01
CA PRO A 235 -57.13 -48.62 -2.59
C PRO A 235 -56.94 -48.12 -1.10
N GLN A 236 -57.54 -46.94 -0.83
CA GLN A 236 -58.14 -46.42 0.43
C GLN A 236 -57.34 -45.69 1.54
N SER A 237 -57.83 -44.49 1.90
CA SER A 237 -57.92 -43.95 3.28
C SER A 237 -58.90 -42.75 3.36
N PRO A 238 -59.60 -42.50 4.50
CA PRO A 238 -60.78 -41.61 4.57
C PRO A 238 -60.53 -40.15 5.03
N PRO A 239 -61.48 -39.21 4.82
CA PRO A 239 -61.35 -37.79 5.16
C PRO A 239 -61.56 -37.47 6.66
N ARG A 240 -61.10 -36.28 7.10
CA ARG A 240 -61.32 -35.76 8.46
C ARG A 240 -62.13 -34.45 8.47
N LYS A 241 -62.92 -34.26 9.53
CA LYS A 241 -63.92 -33.19 9.69
C LYS A 241 -63.32 -31.88 10.25
N PHE A 242 -64.03 -30.77 10.04
CA PHE A 242 -63.82 -29.50 10.73
C PHE A 242 -64.17 -29.59 12.23
N GLY A 243 -63.51 -28.79 13.09
CA GLY A 243 -63.88 -28.66 14.50
C GLY A 243 -63.01 -27.72 15.35
N GLN A 244 -63.58 -26.55 15.67
CA GLN A 244 -63.31 -25.68 16.85
C GLN A 244 -61.94 -24.98 17.01
N ASN A 245 -62.00 -23.73 17.49
CA ASN A 245 -60.84 -22.88 17.80
C ASN A 245 -60.47 -22.94 19.30
N PRO A 246 -59.17 -23.03 19.67
CA PRO A 246 -58.70 -22.80 21.05
C PRO A 246 -58.53 -21.30 21.37
N PRO A 247 -58.56 -20.89 22.66
CA PRO A 247 -58.58 -19.47 23.06
C PRO A 247 -57.24 -18.75 22.94
N ALA A 248 -57.31 -17.41 22.89
CA ALA A 248 -56.17 -16.53 22.65
C ALA A 248 -55.13 -16.57 23.79
N ARG A 249 -53.89 -16.94 23.45
CA ARG A 249 -52.73 -16.88 24.36
C ARG A 249 -52.02 -15.53 24.18
N GLN A 250 -52.00 -14.70 25.22
CA GLN A 250 -51.31 -13.41 25.20
C GLN A 250 -49.82 -13.60 24.87
N GLN A 251 -49.29 -12.84 23.90
CA GLN A 251 -47.87 -12.88 23.56
C GLN A 251 -47.07 -12.01 24.55
N PRO A 252 -45.93 -12.48 25.07
CA PRO A 252 -45.03 -11.64 25.84
C PRO A 252 -44.46 -10.52 24.94
N PRO A 253 -44.18 -9.33 25.49
CA PRO A 253 -43.75 -8.19 24.68
C PRO A 253 -42.47 -8.49 23.89
N LEU A 254 -42.51 -8.14 22.60
CA LEU A 254 -41.38 -8.30 21.68
C LEU A 254 -40.16 -7.54 22.22
N ARG A 255 -39.16 -8.28 22.72
CA ARG A 255 -37.83 -7.71 22.97
C ARG A 255 -37.30 -7.17 21.65
N SER A 256 -37.06 -5.86 21.61
CA SER A 256 -36.50 -5.20 20.45
C SER A 256 -35.17 -5.86 20.04
N PRO A 257 -34.94 -6.10 18.73
CA PRO A 257 -33.73 -6.78 18.28
C PRO A 257 -32.50 -5.93 18.63
N PRO A 258 -31.36 -6.55 19.00
CA PRO A 258 -30.14 -5.81 19.27
C PRO A 258 -29.71 -5.00 18.03
N PRO A 259 -29.20 -3.76 18.19
CA PRO A 259 -28.90 -2.88 17.08
C PRO A 259 -27.91 -3.53 16.11
N ALA A 260 -28.24 -3.51 14.81
CA ALA A 260 -27.57 -4.31 13.80
C ALA A 260 -26.08 -3.93 13.65
N PRO A 261 -25.13 -4.86 13.84
CA PRO A 261 -23.69 -4.60 13.66
C PRO A 261 -23.32 -4.56 12.17
N ALA A 262 -23.80 -3.55 11.46
CA ALA A 262 -23.64 -3.36 10.02
C ALA A 262 -23.24 -1.92 9.63
N VAL A 263 -23.84 -0.90 10.24
CA VAL A 263 -23.66 0.51 9.83
C VAL A 263 -22.20 0.96 9.92
N ALA A 264 -21.50 0.62 11.01
CA ALA A 264 -20.10 0.99 11.20
C ALA A 264 -19.16 0.39 10.13
N ALA A 265 -19.45 -0.81 9.61
CA ALA A 265 -18.65 -1.46 8.59
C ALA A 265 -18.98 -0.97 7.16
N ALA A 266 -20.18 -0.43 6.93
CA ALA A 266 -20.56 0.19 5.66
C ALA A 266 -19.81 1.53 5.45
N ASN A 267 -19.73 2.35 6.50
CA ASN A 267 -19.11 3.69 6.48
C ASN A 267 -17.62 3.69 6.06
N ASP A 268 -16.91 2.57 6.24
CA ASP A 268 -15.52 2.46 5.80
C ASP A 268 -15.39 2.30 4.28
N LEU A 269 -16.42 1.73 3.62
CA LEU A 269 -16.42 1.35 2.20
C LEU A 269 -17.18 2.33 1.29
N TYR A 270 -18.20 3.03 1.80
CA TYR A 270 -18.99 4.01 1.04
C TYR A 270 -19.69 5.02 1.96
N TRP A 271 -20.12 6.15 1.39
CA TRP A 271 -20.90 7.15 2.10
C TRP A 271 -22.37 6.67 2.20
N PRO A 272 -22.89 6.37 3.42
CA PRO A 272 -24.11 5.58 3.59
C PRO A 272 -25.40 6.29 3.15
N ARG A 273 -25.35 7.62 3.01
CA ARG A 273 -26.46 8.52 2.70
C ARG A 273 -26.20 9.35 1.44
N GLU A 274 -25.31 8.88 0.56
CA GLU A 274 -25.01 9.54 -0.71
C GLU A 274 -24.98 8.56 -1.88
N VAL A 275 -25.56 8.99 -2.99
CA VAL A 275 -25.64 8.21 -4.24
C VAL A 275 -25.06 9.02 -5.39
N VAL A 276 -24.47 8.31 -6.35
CA VAL A 276 -24.01 8.87 -7.62
C VAL A 276 -24.90 8.30 -8.71
N VAL A 277 -25.52 9.19 -9.47
CA VAL A 277 -26.49 8.89 -10.52
C VAL A 277 -25.91 9.36 -11.85
N GLU A 278 -26.01 8.52 -12.86
CA GLU A 278 -25.64 8.82 -14.23
C GLU A 278 -26.91 9.09 -15.03
N ILE A 279 -26.96 10.24 -15.68
CA ILE A 279 -28.03 10.64 -16.60
C ILE A 279 -27.41 11.01 -17.95
N ASP A 280 -28.22 11.05 -19.00
CA ASP A 280 -27.75 11.49 -20.31
C ASP A 280 -27.35 12.98 -20.24
N ARG A 281 -26.18 13.32 -20.81
CA ARG A 281 -25.64 14.69 -20.78
C ARG A 281 -26.51 15.73 -21.51
N PHE A 282 -27.38 15.28 -22.42
CA PHE A 282 -28.28 16.11 -23.22
C PHE A 282 -29.67 16.29 -22.57
N GLN A 283 -29.99 15.56 -21.48
CA GLN A 283 -31.17 15.90 -20.68
C GLN A 283 -31.04 17.31 -20.09
N PRO A 284 -32.14 18.07 -19.99
CA PRO A 284 -32.12 19.43 -19.44
C PRO A 284 -31.62 19.43 -18.00
N SER A 285 -31.06 20.56 -17.55
CA SER A 285 -30.56 20.71 -16.17
C SER A 285 -31.64 20.40 -15.12
N SER A 286 -32.88 20.83 -15.37
CA SER A 286 -34.06 20.60 -14.54
C SER A 286 -34.42 19.12 -14.31
N ALA A 287 -33.86 18.19 -15.09
CA ALA A 287 -33.99 16.76 -14.81
C ALA A 287 -33.40 16.41 -13.42
N ASP A 288 -32.34 17.09 -12.98
CA ASP A 288 -31.75 16.82 -11.67
C ASP A 288 -32.67 17.25 -10.53
N GLU A 289 -33.26 18.45 -10.64
CA GLU A 289 -34.21 18.98 -9.68
C GLU A 289 -35.50 18.14 -9.64
N ALA A 290 -35.96 17.64 -10.78
CA ALA A 290 -37.11 16.74 -10.83
C ALA A 290 -36.79 15.40 -10.14
N ILE A 291 -35.66 14.75 -10.44
CA ILE A 291 -35.20 13.54 -9.75
C ILE A 291 -34.98 13.81 -8.24
N ALA A 292 -34.47 14.99 -7.87
CA ALA A 292 -34.32 15.41 -6.48
C ALA A 292 -35.68 15.43 -5.75
N GLN A 293 -36.69 16.03 -6.37
CA GLN A 293 -38.05 16.14 -5.83
C GLN A 293 -38.74 14.77 -5.74
N ASP A 294 -38.81 14.04 -6.86
CA ASP A 294 -39.54 12.77 -6.99
C ASP A 294 -39.05 11.70 -6.00
N TYR A 295 -37.73 11.63 -5.79
CA TYR A 295 -37.14 10.69 -4.84
C TYR A 295 -36.88 11.30 -3.46
N SER A 296 -37.26 12.56 -3.21
CA SER A 296 -36.99 13.31 -1.97
C SER A 296 -35.53 13.22 -1.54
N ILE A 297 -34.61 13.55 -2.45
CA ILE A 297 -33.16 13.58 -2.26
C ILE A 297 -32.60 14.96 -2.62
N SER A 298 -31.49 15.37 -2.01
CA SER A 298 -30.93 16.72 -2.21
C SER A 298 -29.72 16.69 -3.13
N ARG A 299 -29.72 17.41 -4.26
CA ARG A 299 -28.55 17.53 -5.15
C ARG A 299 -27.39 18.22 -4.42
N LEU A 300 -26.21 17.61 -4.46
CA LEU A 300 -24.95 18.17 -3.93
C LEU A 300 -24.07 18.73 -5.04
N SER A 301 -24.03 18.07 -6.21
CA SER A 301 -23.34 18.54 -7.41
C SER A 301 -23.86 17.80 -8.66
N SER A 302 -23.63 18.37 -9.84
CA SER A 302 -23.91 17.77 -11.15
C SER A 302 -22.75 18.15 -12.09
N ASP A 303 -22.10 17.15 -12.69
CA ASP A 303 -20.89 17.31 -13.48
C ASP A 303 -21.00 16.54 -14.81
N THR A 304 -20.87 17.23 -15.94
CA THR A 304 -20.74 16.57 -17.25
C THR A 304 -19.33 15.98 -17.37
N ASN A 305 -19.24 14.67 -17.65
CA ASN A 305 -18.00 13.93 -17.78
C ASN A 305 -17.73 13.63 -19.26
N ALA A 306 -16.78 14.34 -19.87
CA ALA A 306 -16.44 14.22 -21.29
C ALA A 306 -15.64 12.95 -21.63
N LEU A 307 -15.05 12.29 -20.64
CA LEU A 307 -14.37 11.00 -20.76
C LEU A 307 -15.37 9.86 -21.00
N ILE A 308 -16.42 9.77 -20.18
CA ILE A 308 -17.48 8.74 -20.29
C ILE A 308 -18.55 9.15 -21.31
N GLY A 309 -18.90 10.44 -21.39
CA GLY A 309 -19.96 10.96 -22.25
C GLY A 309 -21.29 11.26 -21.54
N SER A 310 -21.37 11.02 -20.22
CA SER A 310 -22.58 11.16 -19.40
C SER A 310 -22.51 12.35 -18.43
N ARG A 311 -23.63 12.70 -17.80
CA ARG A 311 -23.67 13.68 -16.69
C ARG A 311 -23.87 12.93 -15.37
N PHE A 312 -22.98 13.16 -14.41
CA PHE A 312 -23.01 12.52 -13.09
C PHE A 312 -23.56 13.49 -12.05
N VAL A 313 -24.69 13.12 -11.45
CA VAL A 313 -25.35 13.88 -10.39
C VAL A 313 -25.14 13.17 -9.05
N HIS A 314 -24.63 13.92 -8.07
CA HIS A 314 -24.33 13.45 -6.73
C HIS A 314 -25.41 13.95 -5.78
N TYR A 315 -26.15 13.03 -5.16
CA TYR A 315 -27.28 13.34 -4.27
C TYR A 315 -27.02 12.87 -2.83
N ARG A 316 -27.65 13.57 -1.89
CA ARG A 316 -27.77 13.19 -0.47
C ARG A 316 -29.17 12.70 -0.15
N ILE A 317 -29.26 11.69 0.70
CA ILE A 317 -30.51 11.18 1.26
C ILE A 317 -30.78 11.92 2.59
N PRO A 318 -31.85 12.74 2.70
CA PRO A 318 -32.12 13.58 3.87
C PRO A 318 -32.78 12.83 5.04
N ASP A 319 -33.41 11.69 4.77
CA ASP A 319 -34.09 10.84 5.75
C ASP A 319 -33.28 9.57 6.16
N SER A 320 -33.97 8.54 6.65
CA SER A 320 -33.41 7.29 7.17
C SER A 320 -33.28 6.16 6.13
N ARG A 321 -33.66 6.37 4.86
CA ARG A 321 -33.49 5.39 3.78
C ARG A 321 -32.01 5.08 3.55
N THR A 322 -31.71 3.82 3.22
CA THR A 322 -30.37 3.40 2.81
C THR A 322 -30.09 3.81 1.37
N ALA A 323 -28.80 4.04 1.04
CA ALA A 323 -28.36 4.22 -0.34
C ALA A 323 -28.92 3.14 -1.28
N ASP A 324 -28.87 1.87 -0.87
CA ASP A 324 -29.36 0.74 -1.66
C ASP A 324 -30.86 0.81 -1.99
N ARG A 325 -31.71 1.27 -1.05
CA ARG A 325 -33.15 1.42 -1.28
C ARG A 325 -33.44 2.55 -2.27
N VAL A 326 -32.66 3.64 -2.22
CA VAL A 326 -32.81 4.78 -3.13
C VAL A 326 -32.26 4.45 -4.51
N ILE A 327 -31.11 3.77 -4.61
CA ILE A 327 -30.55 3.24 -5.86
C ILE A 327 -31.54 2.29 -6.54
N ALA A 328 -32.13 1.36 -5.79
CA ALA A 328 -33.11 0.43 -6.35
C ALA A 328 -34.38 1.11 -6.87
N ALA A 329 -34.74 2.29 -6.35
CA ALA A 329 -35.84 3.09 -6.89
C ALA A 329 -35.41 3.86 -8.15
N LEU A 330 -34.27 4.55 -8.10
CA LEU A 330 -33.69 5.31 -9.22
C LEU A 330 -33.39 4.46 -10.45
N LEU A 331 -33.03 3.19 -10.29
CA LEU A 331 -32.79 2.25 -11.40
C LEU A 331 -34.06 1.84 -12.18
N ASN A 332 -35.24 2.30 -11.78
CA ASN A 332 -36.48 2.17 -12.54
C ASN A 332 -36.92 3.49 -13.22
N ASP A 333 -36.13 4.56 -13.09
CA ASP A 333 -36.43 5.87 -13.66
C ASP A 333 -35.90 5.98 -15.09
N ASN A 334 -36.73 6.40 -16.04
CA ASN A 334 -36.32 6.53 -17.44
C ASN A 334 -35.34 7.67 -17.72
N ARG A 335 -35.15 8.61 -16.79
CA ARG A 335 -34.10 9.65 -16.85
C ARG A 335 -32.74 9.11 -16.42
N VAL A 336 -32.69 8.00 -15.68
CA VAL A 336 -31.48 7.47 -15.05
C VAL A 336 -30.87 6.35 -15.91
N LEU A 337 -29.65 6.59 -16.42
CA LEU A 337 -28.87 5.57 -17.12
C LEU A 337 -28.26 4.56 -16.14
N PHE A 338 -27.83 5.03 -14.97
CA PHE A 338 -27.27 4.19 -13.91
C PHE A 338 -27.34 4.87 -12.54
N ALA A 339 -27.40 4.10 -11.45
CA ALA A 339 -27.27 4.62 -10.10
C ALA A 339 -26.43 3.68 -9.23
N GLN A 340 -25.53 4.26 -8.42
CA GLN A 340 -24.66 3.51 -7.52
C GLN A 340 -24.37 4.26 -6.21
N ARG A 341 -23.75 3.55 -5.26
CA ARG A 341 -23.22 4.13 -4.03
C ARG A 341 -22.08 5.10 -4.36
N ASN A 342 -21.97 6.17 -3.58
CA ASN A 342 -20.74 6.97 -3.54
C ASN A 342 -19.67 6.19 -2.73
N ASN A 343 -18.91 5.32 -3.39
CA ASN A 343 -17.90 4.47 -2.75
C ASN A 343 -16.74 5.31 -2.20
N ARG A 344 -16.07 4.81 -1.17
CA ARG A 344 -14.97 5.48 -0.46
C ARG A 344 -13.64 4.82 -0.80
N TYR A 345 -12.64 5.67 -1.02
CA TYR A 345 -11.25 5.27 -1.30
C TYR A 345 -10.32 5.90 -0.27
N VAL A 346 -9.19 5.25 0.01
CA VAL A 346 -8.20 5.71 1.00
C VAL A 346 -6.76 5.55 0.50
N VAL A 347 -5.90 6.46 0.94
CA VAL A 347 -4.43 6.29 0.87
C VAL A 347 -3.94 5.68 2.18
N ASN A 348 -3.62 4.38 2.15
CA ASN A 348 -3.16 3.61 3.31
C ASN A 348 -1.63 3.47 3.31
N GLN A 349 -0.93 4.38 4.00
CA GLN A 349 0.53 4.36 4.14
C GLN A 349 0.95 4.08 5.60
N GLN A 350 2.18 3.58 5.82
CA GLN A 350 2.82 3.69 7.13
C GLN A 350 3.51 5.05 7.30
N GLY A 351 3.49 5.61 8.51
CA GLY A 351 3.84 7.01 8.75
C GLY A 351 5.29 7.40 8.45
N TYR A 352 5.48 8.66 8.08
CA TYR A 352 6.74 9.29 7.71
C TYR A 352 7.74 9.34 8.87
N THR A 353 8.95 8.84 8.64
CA THR A 353 10.08 9.04 9.56
C THR A 353 10.96 10.18 9.02
N LYS A 354 10.94 11.36 9.66
CA LYS A 354 11.79 12.50 9.26
C LYS A 354 13.27 12.11 9.44
N THR A 355 14.13 12.44 8.48
CA THR A 355 15.57 12.13 8.53
C THR A 355 16.38 13.29 7.94
N ALA A 356 17.66 13.41 8.28
CA ALA A 356 18.57 14.35 7.64
C ALA A 356 18.79 13.95 6.17
N ALA A 357 18.63 14.89 5.25
CA ALA A 357 18.60 14.60 3.82
C ALA A 357 19.99 14.23 3.27
N SER A 358 20.06 13.13 2.52
CA SER A 358 21.26 12.71 1.78
C SER A 358 20.86 11.83 0.61
N SER A 359 21.40 12.08 -0.58
CA SER A 359 21.11 11.31 -1.81
C SER A 359 21.54 9.84 -1.72
N GLY A 360 22.57 9.54 -0.90
CA GLY A 360 23.04 8.17 -0.65
C GLY A 360 22.04 7.26 0.09
N LEU A 361 20.87 7.77 0.46
CA LEU A 361 19.79 7.01 1.11
C LEU A 361 18.82 6.34 0.11
N GLN A 362 18.92 6.64 -1.19
CA GLN A 362 17.98 6.17 -2.22
C GLN A 362 18.28 4.76 -2.75
N TYR A 363 18.28 3.74 -1.86
CA TYR A 363 18.60 2.35 -2.24
C TYR A 363 17.77 1.83 -3.43
N ALA A 364 16.50 2.24 -3.51
CA ALA A 364 15.54 1.78 -4.51
C ALA A 364 15.99 2.03 -5.96
N LEU A 365 16.65 3.16 -6.23
CA LEU A 365 17.11 3.51 -7.58
C LEU A 365 18.25 2.60 -8.04
N ALA A 366 19.17 2.27 -7.13
CA ALA A 366 20.24 1.30 -7.38
C ALA A 366 19.68 -0.13 -7.51
N LYS A 367 18.70 -0.48 -6.66
CA LYS A 367 18.02 -1.79 -6.66
C LYS A 367 17.36 -2.10 -8.01
N ILE A 368 16.72 -1.12 -8.65
CA ILE A 368 16.13 -1.23 -10.00
C ILE A 368 17.11 -0.89 -11.14
N ARG A 369 18.42 -0.77 -10.87
CA ARG A 369 19.48 -0.44 -11.86
C ARG A 369 19.23 0.82 -12.70
N LEU A 370 18.61 1.84 -12.09
CA LEU A 370 18.12 3.03 -12.79
C LEU A 370 19.19 3.81 -13.58
N ALA A 371 20.42 3.87 -13.08
CA ALA A 371 21.50 4.65 -13.69
C ALA A 371 21.76 4.29 -15.16
N SER A 372 21.65 3.01 -15.52
CA SER A 372 21.80 2.55 -16.91
C SER A 372 20.64 2.97 -17.82
N ALA A 373 19.43 3.15 -17.26
CA ALA A 373 18.28 3.66 -18.01
C ALA A 373 18.36 5.19 -18.20
N HIS A 374 18.87 5.93 -17.21
CA HIS A 374 19.06 7.39 -17.29
C HIS A 374 20.09 7.86 -18.33
N ALA A 375 20.94 6.96 -18.81
CA ALA A 375 21.81 7.20 -19.97
C ALA A 375 21.06 7.16 -21.32
N VAL A 376 19.82 6.68 -21.35
CA VAL A 376 18.99 6.53 -22.57
C VAL A 376 17.71 7.38 -22.51
N ALA A 377 17.04 7.40 -21.36
CA ALA A 377 15.78 8.13 -21.16
C ALA A 377 15.62 8.60 -19.71
N GLN A 378 14.99 9.76 -19.52
CA GLN A 378 14.72 10.38 -18.21
C GLN A 378 13.28 10.90 -18.06
N GLY A 379 12.39 10.60 -19.02
CA GLY A 379 10.97 10.98 -19.03
C GLY A 379 10.62 12.23 -19.84
N GLN A 380 11.58 12.80 -20.59
CA GLN A 380 11.43 14.10 -21.27
C GLN A 380 10.13 14.21 -22.08
N GLY A 381 9.29 15.19 -21.74
CA GLY A 381 8.03 15.45 -22.47
C GLY A 381 6.99 14.33 -22.34
N VAL A 382 7.01 13.55 -21.26
CA VAL A 382 6.00 12.52 -20.96
C VAL A 382 5.16 12.98 -19.77
N ARG A 383 3.85 13.06 -19.97
CA ARG A 383 2.90 13.51 -18.93
C ARG A 383 2.51 12.36 -18.00
N VAL A 384 2.88 12.48 -16.74
CA VAL A 384 2.50 11.53 -15.68
C VAL A 384 1.52 12.20 -14.74
N ALA A 385 0.26 11.76 -14.76
CA ALA A 385 -0.75 12.20 -13.81
C ALA A 385 -0.60 11.47 -12.48
N VAL A 386 -0.64 12.24 -11.38
CA VAL A 386 -0.65 11.71 -10.02
C VAL A 386 -2.01 12.02 -9.41
N ILE A 387 -2.88 11.00 -9.36
CA ILE A 387 -4.21 11.11 -8.72
C ILE A 387 -4.06 10.65 -7.28
N ASP A 388 -3.93 11.61 -6.37
CA ASP A 388 -3.51 11.38 -4.99
C ASP A 388 -4.01 12.53 -4.07
N SER A 389 -3.40 12.70 -2.90
CA SER A 389 -3.49 13.93 -2.12
C SER A 389 -2.67 15.06 -2.77
N GLY A 390 -2.90 16.31 -2.37
CA GLY A 390 -2.24 17.46 -2.98
C GLY A 390 -0.71 17.46 -2.79
N ILE A 391 0.02 17.77 -3.86
CA ILE A 391 1.49 17.79 -3.92
C ILE A 391 2.03 19.14 -3.41
N ASP A 392 3.15 19.11 -2.69
CA ASP A 392 3.96 20.32 -2.43
C ASP A 392 4.64 20.79 -3.72
N ARG A 393 3.99 21.71 -4.41
CA ARG A 393 4.42 22.25 -5.71
C ARG A 393 5.67 23.12 -5.61
N GLU A 394 5.93 23.73 -4.45
CA GLU A 394 7.05 24.65 -4.25
C GLU A 394 8.33 23.93 -3.78
N HIS A 395 8.23 22.62 -3.51
CA HIS A 395 9.37 21.81 -3.13
C HIS A 395 10.50 21.88 -4.19
N THR A 396 11.73 22.17 -3.75
CA THR A 396 12.91 22.38 -4.61
C THR A 396 13.08 21.28 -5.66
N ASP A 397 13.01 20.03 -5.22
CA ASP A 397 13.20 18.84 -6.06
C ASP A 397 12.06 18.62 -7.09
N LEU A 398 10.91 19.29 -6.96
CA LEU A 398 9.70 19.06 -7.78
C LEU A 398 9.28 20.25 -8.65
N LYS A 399 9.45 21.48 -8.17
CA LYS A 399 8.79 22.67 -8.74
C LYS A 399 9.03 22.90 -10.24
N GLN A 400 10.20 22.52 -10.75
CA GLN A 400 10.59 22.62 -12.16
C GLN A 400 9.94 21.56 -13.08
N GLY A 401 8.81 20.97 -12.69
CA GLY A 401 8.09 20.01 -13.54
C GLY A 401 6.72 19.59 -13.03
N ILE A 402 6.06 20.41 -12.20
CA ILE A 402 4.61 20.31 -12.01
C ILE A 402 3.93 21.20 -13.07
N THR A 403 3.68 20.65 -14.26
CA THR A 403 3.27 21.45 -15.43
C THR A 403 1.78 21.78 -15.47
N ALA A 404 0.95 21.02 -14.76
CA ALA A 404 -0.46 21.35 -14.55
C ALA A 404 -0.94 20.85 -13.18
N HIS A 405 -2.04 21.42 -12.69
CA HIS A 405 -2.67 21.02 -11.44
C HIS A 405 -4.19 21.10 -11.52
N TYR A 406 -4.87 20.29 -10.71
CA TYR A 406 -6.32 20.28 -10.53
C TYR A 406 -6.68 19.84 -9.12
N ASP A 407 -7.77 20.39 -8.59
CA ASP A 407 -8.34 20.01 -7.31
C ASP A 407 -9.78 19.51 -7.55
N ALA A 408 -9.93 18.19 -7.56
CA ALA A 408 -11.22 17.51 -7.69
C ALA A 408 -11.92 17.34 -6.34
N ALA A 409 -11.16 17.47 -5.25
CA ALA A 409 -11.66 17.31 -3.89
C ALA A 409 -12.32 18.62 -3.38
N PRO A 410 -13.14 18.55 -2.31
CA PRO A 410 -13.75 19.75 -1.74
C PRO A 410 -12.71 20.80 -1.30
N LYS A 411 -13.12 22.07 -1.30
CA LYS A 411 -12.40 23.21 -0.70
C LYS A 411 -12.40 23.16 0.85
N LYS A 412 -12.05 21.99 1.41
CA LYS A 412 -11.97 21.67 2.83
C LYS A 412 -10.80 20.70 3.10
N GLY A 413 -10.33 20.67 4.34
CA GLY A 413 -9.19 19.86 4.74
C GLY A 413 -7.85 20.44 4.25
N VAL A 414 -6.76 19.70 4.46
CA VAL A 414 -5.41 20.16 4.09
C VAL A 414 -5.24 20.18 2.56
N ALA A 415 -4.62 21.24 2.04
CA ALA A 415 -4.37 21.42 0.60
C ALA A 415 -3.13 20.64 0.09
N ILE A 416 -2.08 20.56 0.91
CA ILE A 416 -0.82 19.87 0.63
C ILE A 416 -0.64 18.75 1.65
N ASP A 417 -0.36 17.53 1.20
CA ASP A 417 -0.14 16.37 2.04
C ASP A 417 1.13 15.61 1.60
N ALA A 418 1.68 14.80 2.51
CA ALA A 418 2.95 14.14 2.28
C ALA A 418 2.86 12.94 1.32
N HIS A 419 1.68 12.35 1.09
CA HIS A 419 1.56 11.16 0.25
C HIS A 419 1.75 11.51 -1.23
N GLY A 420 0.91 12.36 -1.81
CA GLY A 420 1.07 12.84 -3.18
C GLY A 420 2.46 13.46 -3.43
N THR A 421 2.98 14.21 -2.46
CA THR A 421 4.35 14.78 -2.50
C THR A 421 5.44 13.69 -2.61
N ALA A 422 5.32 12.60 -1.82
CA ALA A 422 6.24 11.47 -1.89
C ALA A 422 6.12 10.69 -3.21
N ILE A 423 4.91 10.51 -3.73
CA ILE A 423 4.63 9.86 -5.02
C ILE A 423 5.25 10.65 -6.19
N ALA A 424 4.99 11.96 -6.25
CA ALA A 424 5.61 12.85 -7.23
C ALA A 424 7.14 12.87 -7.09
N GLY A 425 7.65 12.78 -5.85
CA GLY A 425 9.07 12.62 -5.56
C GLY A 425 9.69 11.38 -6.20
N ILE A 426 9.12 10.20 -5.97
CA ILE A 426 9.61 8.94 -6.54
C ILE A 426 9.56 8.97 -8.08
N ILE A 427 8.50 9.54 -8.66
CA ILE A 427 8.38 9.65 -10.12
C ILE A 427 9.42 10.64 -10.67
N ARG A 428 9.50 11.87 -10.14
CA ARG A 428 10.11 13.01 -10.86
C ARG A 428 11.04 13.91 -10.05
N ALA A 429 11.44 13.55 -8.82
CA ALA A 429 12.39 14.40 -8.08
C ALA A 429 13.66 14.69 -8.91
N ASN A 430 14.09 15.94 -8.97
CA ASN A 430 15.32 16.35 -9.63
C ASN A 430 16.00 17.46 -8.84
N GLY A 431 16.36 17.14 -7.59
CA GLY A 431 17.11 18.02 -6.70
C GLY A 431 18.06 17.18 -5.86
N LEU A 432 17.89 17.23 -4.53
CA LEU A 432 18.62 16.36 -3.59
C LEU A 432 18.17 14.90 -3.74
N ALA A 433 16.86 14.68 -3.81
CA ALA A 433 16.31 13.41 -4.27
C ALA A 433 16.28 13.37 -5.81
N LYS A 434 16.53 12.19 -6.37
CA LYS A 434 16.26 11.84 -7.77
C LYS A 434 15.06 10.90 -7.88
N GLY A 435 14.21 11.13 -8.86
CA GLY A 435 13.09 10.27 -9.24
C GLY A 435 13.47 9.33 -10.38
N VAL A 436 12.56 8.43 -10.71
CA VAL A 436 12.73 7.46 -11.80
C VAL A 436 12.71 8.12 -13.19
N ALA A 437 11.94 9.20 -13.35
CA ALA A 437 11.81 10.00 -14.56
C ALA A 437 11.96 11.50 -14.25
N PRO A 438 13.19 12.00 -13.98
CA PRO A 438 13.45 13.35 -13.49
C PRO A 438 13.19 14.49 -14.51
N GLN A 439 12.89 14.15 -15.76
CA GLN A 439 12.49 15.05 -16.85
C GLN A 439 11.01 14.91 -17.26
N ALA A 440 10.20 14.15 -16.50
CA ALA A 440 8.77 13.99 -16.77
C ALA A 440 7.94 15.24 -16.38
N ASP A 441 6.78 15.37 -17.01
CA ASP A 441 5.79 16.42 -16.76
C ASP A 441 4.73 15.90 -15.77
N ILE A 442 4.77 16.34 -14.51
CA ILE A 442 3.78 15.92 -13.51
C ILE A 442 2.49 16.73 -13.65
N LEU A 443 1.38 16.03 -13.83
CA LEU A 443 0.03 16.59 -13.72
C LEU A 443 -0.49 16.29 -12.29
N SER A 444 -0.53 17.32 -11.44
CA SER A 444 -0.87 17.21 -10.01
C SER A 444 -2.38 17.20 -9.78
N VAL A 445 -2.97 16.05 -9.47
CA VAL A 445 -4.43 15.92 -9.27
C VAL A 445 -4.77 15.60 -7.81
N ARG A 446 -5.18 16.64 -7.06
CA ARG A 446 -5.71 16.49 -5.69
C ARG A 446 -7.11 15.88 -5.78
N ALA A 447 -7.17 14.57 -5.57
CA ALA A 447 -8.42 13.82 -5.45
C ALA A 447 -8.66 13.30 -4.02
N PHE A 448 -7.64 13.31 -3.16
CA PHE A 448 -7.74 12.90 -1.75
C PHE A 448 -7.61 14.08 -0.81
N TYR A 449 -8.49 14.12 0.20
CA TYR A 449 -8.51 15.16 1.23
C TYR A 449 -8.69 14.54 2.61
N LYS A 450 -8.29 15.25 3.66
CA LYS A 450 -8.39 14.79 5.05
C LYS A 450 -9.20 15.77 5.89
N GLU A 451 -10.27 15.26 6.47
CA GLU A 451 -11.10 15.94 7.47
C GLU A 451 -10.55 15.70 8.88
N ALA A 452 -10.75 16.63 9.82
CA ALA A 452 -10.19 16.55 11.17
C ALA A 452 -10.68 15.31 11.97
N SER A 453 -11.87 14.80 11.64
CA SER A 453 -12.46 13.58 12.21
C SER A 453 -11.88 12.28 11.66
N GLN A 454 -11.10 12.33 10.57
CA GLN A 454 -10.67 11.15 9.81
C GLN A 454 -9.19 10.85 10.01
N LYS A 455 -8.84 9.55 10.06
CA LYS A 455 -7.47 9.09 10.38
C LYS A 455 -6.54 9.20 9.17
N SER A 456 -7.01 8.76 8.01
CA SER A 456 -6.33 8.85 6.70
C SER A 456 -7.00 9.91 5.83
N ALA A 457 -6.32 10.35 4.76
CA ALA A 457 -7.00 11.07 3.68
C ALA A 457 -7.86 10.09 2.86
N HIS A 458 -9.00 10.56 2.37
CA HIS A 458 -9.99 9.78 1.63
C HIS A 458 -10.45 10.49 0.36
N SER A 459 -11.09 9.73 -0.52
CA SER A 459 -11.76 10.21 -1.73
C SER A 459 -13.08 9.46 -1.92
N SER A 460 -13.84 9.81 -2.95
CA SER A 460 -15.13 9.22 -3.29
C SER A 460 -15.29 9.01 -4.80
N THR A 461 -16.24 8.17 -5.22
CA THR A 461 -16.54 7.90 -6.64
C THR A 461 -16.60 9.18 -7.48
N ILE A 462 -17.42 10.16 -7.06
CA ILE A 462 -17.62 11.39 -7.83
C ILE A 462 -16.34 12.24 -7.94
N ILE A 463 -15.50 12.26 -6.90
CA ILE A 463 -14.21 12.97 -6.92
C ILE A 463 -13.22 12.27 -7.89
N LEU A 464 -13.18 10.94 -7.87
CA LEU A 464 -12.33 10.19 -8.81
C LEU A 464 -12.80 10.31 -10.26
N LEU A 465 -14.11 10.36 -10.52
CA LEU A 465 -14.64 10.58 -11.87
C LEU A 465 -14.22 11.93 -12.45
N ARG A 466 -14.30 13.01 -11.65
CA ARG A 466 -13.75 14.33 -12.01
C ARG A 466 -12.24 14.28 -12.28
N ALA A 467 -11.50 13.55 -11.45
CA ALA A 467 -10.05 13.40 -11.61
C ALA A 467 -9.68 12.68 -12.93
N MET A 468 -10.35 11.58 -13.26
CA MET A 468 -10.12 10.84 -14.51
C MET A 468 -10.46 11.67 -15.74
N ASP A 469 -11.56 12.43 -15.70
CA ASP A 469 -12.00 13.30 -16.80
C ASP A 469 -10.97 14.39 -17.13
N TRP A 470 -10.51 15.11 -16.10
CA TRP A 470 -9.47 16.13 -16.28
C TRP A 470 -8.14 15.54 -16.77
N VAL A 471 -7.77 14.34 -16.29
CA VAL A 471 -6.57 13.61 -16.73
C VAL A 471 -6.66 13.21 -18.22
N ALA A 472 -7.83 12.80 -18.69
CA ALA A 472 -8.10 12.55 -20.10
C ALA A 472 -8.05 13.84 -20.93
N ALA A 473 -8.63 14.94 -20.43
CA ALA A 473 -8.60 16.25 -21.09
C ALA A 473 -7.17 16.80 -21.21
N LYS A 474 -6.31 16.56 -20.22
CA LYS A 474 -4.87 16.88 -20.27
C LYS A 474 -4.02 15.87 -21.05
N ARG A 475 -4.62 14.82 -21.63
CA ARG A 475 -3.97 13.79 -22.44
C ARG A 475 -2.73 13.17 -21.75
N ALA A 476 -2.87 12.81 -20.48
CA ALA A 476 -1.81 12.14 -19.73
C ALA A 476 -1.33 10.87 -20.46
N ASN A 477 -0.04 10.56 -20.40
CA ASN A 477 0.52 9.34 -20.95
C ASN A 477 0.49 8.19 -19.93
N VAL A 478 0.73 8.52 -18.66
CA VAL A 478 0.74 7.58 -17.53
C VAL A 478 -0.13 8.14 -16.41
N VAL A 479 -0.87 7.30 -15.69
CA VAL A 479 -1.62 7.67 -14.49
C VAL A 479 -1.22 6.78 -13.33
N ASN A 480 -0.67 7.39 -12.28
CA ASN A 480 -0.37 6.73 -11.02
C ASN A 480 -1.58 6.84 -10.07
N MET A 481 -2.13 5.70 -9.65
CA MET A 481 -3.24 5.57 -8.72
C MET A 481 -2.78 4.88 -7.43
N SER A 482 -2.17 5.64 -6.51
CA SER A 482 -1.57 5.10 -5.28
C SER A 482 -2.55 4.95 -4.10
N PHE A 483 -3.80 4.61 -4.41
CA PHE A 483 -4.92 4.50 -3.46
C PHE A 483 -5.68 3.18 -3.61
N ALA A 484 -6.54 2.85 -2.65
CA ALA A 484 -7.36 1.64 -2.66
C ALA A 484 -8.80 1.87 -2.17
N GLY A 485 -9.75 1.12 -2.74
CA GLY A 485 -11.16 1.09 -2.36
C GLY A 485 -11.89 -0.12 -2.94
N ALA A 486 -13.22 -0.04 -2.98
CA ALA A 486 -14.09 -1.10 -3.52
C ALA A 486 -14.14 -1.09 -5.08
N LYS A 487 -14.61 -2.19 -5.68
CA LYS A 487 -14.96 -2.21 -7.12
C LYS A 487 -16.19 -1.33 -7.37
N ASP A 488 -16.16 -0.58 -8.46
CA ASP A 488 -17.02 0.56 -8.74
C ASP A 488 -17.28 0.67 -10.25
N PRO A 489 -18.52 0.45 -10.74
CA PRO A 489 -18.80 0.37 -12.17
C PRO A 489 -18.45 1.65 -12.94
N SER A 490 -18.71 2.84 -12.36
CA SER A 490 -18.40 4.10 -13.02
C SER A 490 -16.89 4.35 -13.11
N LEU A 491 -16.14 4.05 -12.04
CA LEU A 491 -14.68 4.16 -12.08
C LEU A 491 -14.04 3.13 -13.04
N GLY A 492 -14.61 1.93 -13.15
CA GLY A 492 -14.21 0.93 -14.15
C GLY A 492 -14.32 1.47 -15.57
N ARG A 493 -15.50 1.98 -15.96
CA ARG A 493 -15.70 2.58 -17.30
C ARG A 493 -14.81 3.79 -17.57
N ALA A 494 -14.48 4.59 -16.54
CA ALA A 494 -13.50 5.68 -16.68
C ALA A 494 -12.09 5.15 -16.98
N ILE A 495 -11.72 4.02 -16.38
CA ILE A 495 -10.46 3.32 -16.62
C ILE A 495 -10.44 2.71 -18.03
N ASP A 496 -11.52 2.03 -18.46
CA ASP A 496 -11.68 1.50 -19.82
C ASP A 496 -11.51 2.61 -20.87
N LYS A 497 -12.19 3.75 -20.66
CA LYS A 497 -12.13 4.94 -21.55
C LYS A 497 -10.78 5.67 -21.53
N LEU A 498 -9.92 5.45 -20.51
CA LEU A 498 -8.52 5.89 -20.51
C LEU A 498 -7.63 4.88 -21.25
N LEU A 499 -7.89 3.57 -21.12
CA LEU A 499 -7.17 2.52 -21.84
C LEU A 499 -7.41 2.64 -23.36
N GLU A 500 -8.65 2.87 -23.79
CA GLU A 500 -9.02 3.19 -25.19
C GLU A 500 -8.21 4.37 -25.75
N ARG A 501 -7.84 5.35 -24.90
CA ARG A 501 -7.06 6.54 -25.27
C ARG A 501 -5.54 6.32 -25.20
N LYS A 502 -5.08 5.07 -25.13
CA LYS A 502 -3.66 4.65 -25.01
C LYS A 502 -2.94 5.23 -23.79
N VAL A 503 -3.68 5.42 -22.70
CA VAL A 503 -3.10 5.85 -21.41
C VAL A 503 -2.65 4.62 -20.62
N HIS A 504 -1.43 4.66 -20.09
CA HIS A 504 -0.91 3.60 -19.21
C HIS A 504 -1.36 3.83 -17.76
N LEU A 505 -1.96 2.83 -17.13
CA LEU A 505 -2.55 2.95 -15.79
C LEU A 505 -1.80 2.07 -14.80
N VAL A 506 -1.36 2.64 -13.68
CA VAL A 506 -0.59 1.94 -12.64
C VAL A 506 -1.29 2.08 -11.29
N GLY A 507 -1.54 0.95 -10.62
CA GLY A 507 -2.26 0.89 -9.35
C GLY A 507 -1.44 0.29 -8.22
N ALA A 508 -1.57 0.86 -7.02
CA ALA A 508 -0.97 0.30 -5.81
C ALA A 508 -1.67 -1.00 -5.39
N GLY A 509 -0.95 -2.12 -5.35
CA GLY A 509 -1.51 -3.46 -5.14
C GLY A 509 -2.28 -3.68 -3.82
N GLY A 510 -2.03 -2.87 -2.80
CA GLY A 510 -2.81 -2.81 -1.56
C GLY A 510 -1.98 -3.05 -0.29
N ASN A 511 -2.36 -2.36 0.79
CA ASN A 511 -1.59 -2.29 2.05
C ASN A 511 -2.33 -2.90 3.27
N ASN A 512 -3.28 -3.80 3.03
CA ASN A 512 -4.23 -4.33 4.02
C ASN A 512 -3.88 -5.74 4.53
N GLY A 513 -2.86 -6.39 3.97
CA GLY A 513 -2.32 -7.68 4.41
C GLY A 513 -2.69 -8.88 3.53
N PRO A 514 -2.08 -10.05 3.79
CA PRO A 514 -2.10 -11.19 2.87
C PRO A 514 -3.45 -11.90 2.72
N ASP A 515 -4.37 -11.70 3.67
CA ASP A 515 -5.75 -12.23 3.64
C ASP A 515 -6.78 -11.17 3.17
N ALA A 516 -6.32 -10.00 2.70
CA ALA A 516 -7.20 -8.93 2.25
C ALA A 516 -7.76 -9.19 0.83
N PRO A 517 -8.95 -8.66 0.49
CA PRO A 517 -9.49 -8.72 -0.86
C PRO A 517 -8.66 -7.87 -1.84
N GLU A 518 -8.93 -8.05 -3.12
CA GLU A 518 -8.31 -7.31 -4.23
C GLU A 518 -8.54 -5.80 -4.10
N ALA A 519 -7.52 -5.00 -4.43
CA ALA A 519 -7.54 -3.56 -4.24
C ALA A 519 -7.86 -2.83 -5.54
N PHE A 520 -8.99 -2.12 -5.60
CA PHE A 520 -9.35 -1.29 -6.75
C PHE A 520 -8.83 0.15 -6.54
N PRO A 521 -8.23 0.80 -7.55
CA PRO A 521 -8.30 0.46 -8.98
C PRO A 521 -7.23 -0.51 -9.50
N ALA A 522 -6.25 -0.92 -8.69
CA ALA A 522 -5.18 -1.81 -9.17
C ALA A 522 -5.69 -3.16 -9.74
N ALA A 523 -6.80 -3.68 -9.23
CA ALA A 523 -7.43 -4.93 -9.67
C ALA A 523 -8.45 -4.78 -10.82
N TYR A 524 -8.47 -3.66 -11.56
CA TYR A 524 -9.17 -3.60 -12.85
C TYR A 524 -8.30 -4.18 -13.97
N ASP A 525 -8.95 -4.83 -14.93
CA ASP A 525 -8.28 -5.30 -16.15
C ASP A 525 -7.62 -4.11 -16.89
N GLY A 526 -6.45 -4.34 -17.49
CA GLY A 526 -5.63 -3.31 -18.13
C GLY A 526 -4.83 -2.39 -17.19
N VAL A 527 -5.12 -2.37 -15.88
CA VAL A 527 -4.32 -1.63 -14.88
C VAL A 527 -3.14 -2.49 -14.43
N ILE A 528 -1.95 -1.88 -14.36
CA ILE A 528 -0.73 -2.54 -13.89
C ILE A 528 -0.69 -2.47 -12.36
N ALA A 529 -1.00 -3.57 -11.68
CA ALA A 529 -0.98 -3.63 -10.23
C ALA A 529 0.43 -3.92 -9.70
N VAL A 530 0.92 -3.07 -8.78
CA VAL A 530 2.30 -3.14 -8.28
C VAL A 530 2.35 -3.44 -6.79
N THR A 531 3.06 -4.51 -6.42
CA THR A 531 3.37 -4.87 -5.03
C THR A 531 4.71 -4.31 -4.57
N ALA A 532 4.96 -4.29 -3.26
CA ALA A 532 6.15 -3.69 -2.65
C ALA A 532 7.15 -4.74 -2.14
N THR A 533 8.44 -4.53 -2.42
CA THR A 533 9.57 -5.24 -1.78
C THR A 533 10.40 -4.32 -0.87
N ASP A 534 11.19 -4.93 0.02
CA ASP A 534 12.26 -4.28 0.77
C ASP A 534 13.64 -4.42 0.08
N THR A 535 14.69 -3.92 0.74
CA THR A 535 16.07 -3.98 0.22
C THR A 535 16.60 -5.40 0.04
N ASP A 536 16.02 -6.39 0.73
CA ASP A 536 16.38 -7.82 0.63
C ASP A 536 15.49 -8.57 -0.37
N ASP A 537 14.69 -7.85 -1.17
CA ASP A 537 13.66 -8.37 -2.09
C ASP A 537 12.53 -9.17 -1.42
N LYS A 538 12.33 -9.00 -0.10
CA LYS A 538 11.21 -9.65 0.59
C LYS A 538 9.93 -8.86 0.37
N LEU A 539 8.83 -9.56 0.15
CA LEU A 539 7.50 -8.97 0.07
C LEU A 539 7.18 -8.15 1.33
N TYR A 540 6.69 -6.93 1.11
CA TYR A 540 6.18 -6.05 2.17
C TYR A 540 5.10 -6.76 3.00
N THR A 541 5.29 -6.78 4.32
CA THR A 541 4.45 -7.59 5.24
C THR A 541 2.97 -7.22 5.31
N LYS A 542 2.55 -6.10 4.71
CA LYS A 542 1.12 -5.73 4.55
C LYS A 542 0.65 -5.69 3.09
N ALA A 543 1.46 -6.13 2.13
CA ALA A 543 0.99 -6.29 0.76
C ALA A 543 -0.25 -7.18 0.73
N ASN A 544 -1.26 -6.77 -0.04
CA ASN A 544 -2.31 -7.68 -0.48
C ASN A 544 -1.72 -8.74 -1.42
N ARG A 545 -2.48 -9.80 -1.69
CA ARG A 545 -2.06 -10.93 -2.55
C ARG A 545 -3.22 -11.35 -3.44
N GLY A 546 -2.93 -11.76 -4.67
CA GLY A 546 -3.95 -12.16 -5.63
C GLY A 546 -3.43 -12.23 -7.06
N LYS A 547 -4.24 -12.82 -7.95
CA LYS A 547 -3.92 -12.96 -9.38
C LYS A 547 -3.91 -11.65 -10.17
N TYR A 548 -4.24 -10.53 -9.52
CA TYR A 548 -4.19 -9.21 -10.13
C TYR A 548 -2.81 -8.53 -10.00
N ILE A 549 -1.95 -9.00 -9.08
CA ILE A 549 -0.60 -8.43 -8.86
C ILE A 549 0.28 -8.74 -10.08
N GLU A 550 0.70 -7.72 -10.83
CA GLU A 550 1.43 -7.93 -12.08
C GLU A 550 2.95 -7.84 -11.89
N LEU A 551 3.42 -6.94 -11.03
CA LEU A 551 4.83 -6.61 -10.84
C LEU A 551 5.14 -6.28 -9.38
N ALA A 552 6.41 -6.44 -9.00
CA ALA A 552 6.97 -5.90 -7.77
C ALA A 552 7.91 -4.71 -8.03
N ALA A 553 8.00 -3.78 -7.08
CA ALA A 553 9.04 -2.74 -7.05
C ALA A 553 9.39 -2.35 -5.60
N PRO A 554 10.54 -1.69 -5.35
CA PRO A 554 10.89 -1.25 -4.01
C PRO A 554 9.81 -0.33 -3.41
N GLY A 555 9.34 -0.69 -2.22
CA GLY A 555 8.22 0.00 -1.56
C GLY A 555 8.26 -0.04 -0.03
N VAL A 556 9.36 -0.52 0.56
CA VAL A 556 9.63 -0.47 2.01
C VAL A 556 10.83 0.43 2.28
N ASP A 557 10.70 1.32 3.25
CA ASP A 557 11.68 2.28 3.73
C ASP A 557 12.37 3.04 2.58
N VAL A 558 11.55 3.49 1.62
CA VAL A 558 11.95 4.29 0.47
C VAL A 558 12.18 5.74 0.91
N PHE A 559 13.35 6.31 0.58
CA PHE A 559 13.62 7.73 0.78
C PHE A 559 12.81 8.58 -0.21
N VAL A 560 11.99 9.49 0.31
CA VAL A 560 11.01 10.27 -0.45
C VAL A 560 11.09 11.77 -0.14
N VAL A 561 10.64 12.57 -1.09
CA VAL A 561 10.34 13.99 -0.93
C VAL A 561 9.12 14.15 0.00
N ALA A 562 9.14 15.18 0.86
CA ALA A 562 8.09 15.47 1.81
C ALA A 562 7.83 17.00 1.91
N PRO A 563 6.63 17.44 2.35
CA PRO A 563 6.26 18.86 2.28
C PRO A 563 7.17 19.79 3.09
N LYS A 564 7.13 21.08 2.72
CA LYS A 564 7.90 22.19 3.30
C LYS A 564 9.42 22.03 3.11
N GLY A 565 9.84 21.54 1.94
CA GLY A 565 11.27 21.40 1.61
C GLY A 565 11.98 20.31 2.43
N THR A 566 11.34 19.16 2.69
CA THR A 566 11.89 18.11 3.56
C THR A 566 11.96 16.75 2.90
N HIS A 567 12.67 15.80 3.52
CA HIS A 567 12.76 14.42 3.07
C HIS A 567 12.47 13.45 4.23
N SER A 568 12.02 12.25 3.89
CA SER A 568 11.56 11.26 4.85
C SER A 568 11.69 9.84 4.30
N PHE A 569 11.51 8.82 5.15
CA PHE A 569 11.27 7.45 4.72
C PHE A 569 9.78 7.11 4.72
N SER A 570 9.35 6.34 3.70
CA SER A 570 7.96 5.90 3.50
C SER A 570 7.86 4.44 3.08
N THR A 571 6.73 3.80 3.40
CA THR A 571 6.48 2.36 3.22
C THR A 571 5.03 2.07 2.80
N GLY A 572 4.88 1.39 1.67
CA GLY A 572 3.62 0.88 1.09
C GLY A 572 3.73 0.57 -0.42
N THR A 573 2.77 -0.19 -0.97
CA THR A 573 2.64 -0.45 -2.42
C THR A 573 2.49 0.82 -3.25
N SER A 574 2.05 1.91 -2.62
CA SER A 574 2.01 3.27 -3.18
C SER A 574 3.38 3.73 -3.71
N MET A 575 4.46 3.45 -2.98
CA MET A 575 5.83 3.81 -3.37
C MET A 575 6.32 2.91 -4.52
N ALA A 576 5.90 1.65 -4.55
CA ALA A 576 6.24 0.71 -5.62
C ALA A 576 5.57 1.09 -6.95
N ALA A 577 4.27 1.44 -6.93
CA ALA A 577 3.53 1.94 -8.09
C ALA A 577 4.14 3.22 -8.68
N ALA A 578 4.66 4.11 -7.84
CA ALA A 578 5.34 5.33 -8.28
C ALA A 578 6.65 5.04 -9.05
N HIS A 579 7.43 4.04 -8.64
CA HIS A 579 8.62 3.62 -9.40
C HIS A 579 8.23 3.09 -10.79
N VAL A 580 7.23 2.20 -10.88
CA VAL A 580 6.77 1.63 -12.16
C VAL A 580 6.20 2.72 -13.08
N SER A 581 5.44 3.67 -12.54
CA SER A 581 4.93 4.82 -13.30
C SER A 581 6.05 5.65 -13.95
N GLY A 582 7.16 5.84 -13.23
CA GLY A 582 8.36 6.47 -13.78
C GLY A 582 9.05 5.61 -14.85
N LEU A 583 9.17 4.29 -14.66
CA LEU A 583 9.77 3.39 -15.65
C LEU A 583 9.00 3.37 -16.97
N ILE A 584 7.66 3.39 -16.90
CA ILE A 584 6.81 3.52 -18.09
C ILE A 584 7.09 4.84 -18.80
N ALA A 585 7.28 5.94 -18.08
CA ALA A 585 7.65 7.21 -18.71
C ALA A 585 9.00 7.15 -19.45
N LEU A 586 9.95 6.32 -19.00
CA LEU A 586 11.21 6.09 -19.73
C LEU A 586 10.99 5.32 -21.05
N ILE A 587 10.05 4.37 -21.09
CA ILE A 587 9.66 3.68 -22.33
C ILE A 587 8.93 4.65 -23.27
N VAL A 588 7.94 5.39 -22.76
CA VAL A 588 7.09 6.30 -23.56
C VAL A 588 7.90 7.47 -24.15
N GLN A 589 8.99 7.90 -23.51
CA GLN A 589 9.92 8.87 -24.10
C GLN A 589 10.48 8.36 -25.43
N GLN A 590 10.96 7.10 -25.46
CA GLN A 590 11.57 6.45 -26.61
C GLN A 590 10.53 6.02 -27.65
N ARG A 591 9.38 5.51 -27.20
CA ARG A 591 8.29 5.01 -28.05
C ARG A 591 7.01 5.77 -27.79
N ARG A 592 6.84 6.90 -28.47
CA ARG A 592 5.59 7.66 -28.46
C ARG A 592 4.45 6.78 -28.98
N ASN A 593 3.31 6.82 -28.29
CA ASN A 593 2.11 6.03 -28.61
C ASN A 593 2.30 4.50 -28.57
N ILE A 594 3.29 4.00 -27.81
CA ILE A 594 3.42 2.57 -27.52
C ILE A 594 2.14 2.02 -26.86
N ASP A 595 1.75 0.82 -27.25
CA ASP A 595 0.55 0.16 -26.75
C ASP A 595 0.72 -0.33 -25.29
N GLN A 596 -0.37 -0.37 -24.51
CA GLN A 596 -0.32 -0.89 -23.14
C GLN A 596 0.18 -2.33 -23.08
N GLN A 597 -0.23 -3.21 -23.99
CA GLN A 597 0.18 -4.62 -23.96
C GLN A 597 1.67 -4.77 -24.29
N ALA A 598 2.22 -3.90 -25.14
CA ALA A 598 3.66 -3.85 -25.40
C ALA A 598 4.45 -3.36 -24.17
N VAL A 599 3.96 -2.32 -23.47
CA VAL A 599 4.57 -1.85 -22.20
C VAL A 599 4.54 -2.93 -21.13
N ARG A 600 3.40 -3.62 -20.95
CA ARG A 600 3.24 -4.73 -19.99
C ARG A 600 4.19 -5.87 -20.32
N SER A 601 4.22 -6.30 -21.58
CA SER A 601 5.12 -7.36 -22.04
C SER A 601 6.61 -7.01 -21.81
N ILE A 602 7.03 -5.76 -22.03
CA ILE A 602 8.38 -5.30 -21.69
C ILE A 602 8.62 -5.39 -20.17
N LEU A 603 7.71 -4.85 -19.36
CA LEU A 603 7.84 -4.87 -17.90
C LEU A 603 7.92 -6.29 -17.31
N THR A 604 7.08 -7.22 -17.78
CA THR A 604 7.03 -8.59 -17.23
C THR A 604 8.16 -9.47 -17.76
N SER A 605 8.57 -9.35 -19.02
CA SER A 605 9.68 -10.12 -19.60
C SER A 605 11.06 -9.64 -19.16
N THR A 606 11.17 -8.44 -18.60
CA THR A 606 12.42 -7.88 -18.06
C THR A 606 12.45 -7.80 -16.53
N ALA A 607 11.41 -8.29 -15.86
CA ALA A 607 11.39 -8.40 -14.41
C ALA A 607 12.37 -9.47 -13.91
N ILE A 608 12.98 -9.21 -12.75
CA ILE A 608 13.77 -10.18 -12.00
C ILE A 608 12.79 -11.04 -11.21
N ASP A 609 12.65 -12.30 -11.60
CA ASP A 609 11.78 -13.29 -10.94
C ASP A 609 12.06 -13.38 -9.42
N LEU A 610 10.99 -13.45 -8.61
CA LEU A 610 11.03 -13.44 -7.15
C LEU A 610 9.90 -14.30 -6.57
N GLY A 611 10.22 -15.05 -5.50
CA GLY A 611 9.24 -15.87 -4.81
C GLY A 611 9.25 -17.31 -5.33
N LYS A 612 8.22 -17.70 -6.08
CA LYS A 612 8.20 -18.98 -6.82
C LYS A 612 8.63 -18.74 -8.27
N PRO A 613 9.29 -19.71 -8.93
CA PRO A 613 9.66 -19.56 -10.33
C PRO A 613 8.46 -19.27 -11.24
N GLY A 614 8.55 -18.19 -12.01
CA GLY A 614 7.49 -17.69 -12.88
C GLY A 614 6.38 -16.92 -12.14
N TYR A 615 5.33 -16.55 -12.88
CA TYR A 615 4.30 -15.63 -12.40
C TYR A 615 3.56 -16.15 -11.14
N ASP A 616 3.62 -15.41 -10.03
CA ASP A 616 2.96 -15.77 -8.76
C ASP A 616 2.09 -14.64 -8.15
N ALA A 617 1.21 -15.02 -7.22
CA ALA A 617 0.23 -14.11 -6.60
C ALA A 617 0.78 -13.28 -5.42
N GLU A 618 2.10 -13.34 -5.17
CA GLU A 618 2.82 -12.56 -4.17
C GLU A 618 3.67 -11.46 -4.83
N TYR A 619 4.39 -11.77 -5.92
CA TYR A 619 5.32 -10.86 -6.62
C TYR A 619 4.92 -10.51 -8.07
N GLY A 620 3.90 -11.18 -8.64
CA GLY A 620 3.57 -11.05 -10.07
C GLY A 620 4.63 -11.73 -10.93
N ALA A 621 5.11 -11.04 -11.97
CA ALA A 621 6.25 -11.48 -12.78
C ALA A 621 7.63 -11.22 -12.11
N GLY A 622 7.66 -10.76 -10.86
CA GLY A 622 8.88 -10.41 -10.15
C GLY A 622 9.15 -8.90 -10.09
N ARG A 623 10.36 -8.51 -9.67
CA ARG A 623 10.71 -7.09 -9.49
C ARG A 623 11.18 -6.43 -10.78
N VAL A 624 10.63 -5.27 -11.08
CA VAL A 624 11.05 -4.43 -12.21
C VAL A 624 12.54 -4.05 -12.18
N ASP A 625 13.13 -4.02 -13.37
CA ASP A 625 14.53 -3.67 -13.61
C ASP A 625 14.62 -2.66 -14.75
N ALA A 626 15.10 -1.45 -14.46
CA ALA A 626 15.21 -0.37 -15.44
C ALA A 626 16.22 -0.69 -16.55
N GLN A 627 17.29 -1.43 -16.23
CA GLN A 627 18.36 -1.71 -17.20
C GLN A 627 17.85 -2.64 -18.32
N ALA A 628 17.31 -3.81 -17.98
CA ALA A 628 16.76 -4.74 -18.97
C ALA A 628 15.56 -4.13 -19.70
N LEU A 629 14.67 -3.41 -18.99
CA LEU A 629 13.53 -2.69 -19.56
C LEU A 629 13.94 -1.70 -20.65
N ILE A 630 14.99 -0.89 -20.44
CA ILE A 630 15.47 0.05 -21.46
C ILE A 630 16.10 -0.68 -22.65
N GLN A 631 16.82 -1.79 -22.40
CA GLN A 631 17.45 -2.59 -23.45
C GLN A 631 16.43 -3.34 -24.33
N ALA A 632 15.31 -3.79 -23.77
CA ALA A 632 14.15 -4.26 -24.54
C ALA A 632 13.45 -3.10 -25.27
N GLY A 633 13.34 -1.95 -24.60
CA GLY A 633 12.82 -0.69 -25.12
C GLY A 633 13.56 -0.15 -26.35
N THR A 634 14.87 -0.40 -26.48
CA THR A 634 15.64 -0.07 -27.69
C THR A 634 15.62 -1.21 -28.73
N LYS A 635 15.76 -2.49 -28.33
CA LYS A 635 15.89 -3.61 -29.30
C LYS A 635 14.73 -3.71 -30.30
N THR A 636 13.47 -3.56 -29.88
CA THR A 636 12.33 -3.59 -30.84
C THR A 636 12.12 -2.28 -31.63
N LEU A 637 13.01 -1.28 -31.50
CA LEU A 637 13.11 -0.17 -32.46
C LEU A 637 14.06 -0.49 -33.63
N ALA A 638 15.11 -1.27 -33.39
CA ALA A 638 16.07 -1.68 -34.42
C ALA A 638 15.62 -2.91 -35.24
N GLY A 639 14.38 -3.37 -35.04
CA GLY A 639 13.71 -4.43 -35.80
C GLY A 639 12.55 -3.90 -36.65
N LYS A 640 12.62 -2.63 -37.05
CA LYS A 640 11.70 -1.91 -37.94
C LYS A 640 12.49 -0.89 -38.75
#